data_AF-A0A3R8RNJ0-F1
#
_entry.id   AF-A0A3R8RNJ0-F1
#
_cell.length_a   1.000
_cell.length_b   1.000
_cell.length_c   1.000
_cell.angle_alpha   90.00
_cell.angle_beta   90.00
_cell.angle_gamma   90.00
#
_symmetry.space_group_name_H-M   'P 1'
#
loop_
_entity.id
_entity.type
_entity.pdbx_description
1 polymer ?
#
loop_
_entity_poly.entity_id
_entity_poly.type
_entity_poly.pdbx_seq_one_letter_code
_entity_poly.pdbx_strand_id
1 'polypeptide(L)'
;MSETTLVALPCRVITLRVELGSEEGASTLEELVLAAVAGGRTTVDSLGDLFSLPRRLMLDVVHALWSRGFLAVDFTSHTLEGTPAAEAVLGDGDGAQTVATSVDARKFLFDPVTETILPYRDGSVRAPLGALEMPVARGVSAEDLPQTELLRAVRRAVAEDRRDRGVRRRVLNVSFTNPVLSPPEAVRWSTVEVVVKRDPGSGQIAAVPVEAPPGWGRRGAQLFQAHITHLLHTRPESAFVKKLLNRQVPEVVRPDTLKELIRDLEQLAEGLDDAPELPDLPGRHHALEIRTNQLREQISEARRSRCGAQRVAPGAGVGYVVGDLIDRAEHQLVLAAPTIAYEALNPLLPGIEEALKRGVTLVLLWGDHPSAKLEPRSEIALFDLKARYAGKVLLEKRSSSSAASLLICDHRAAYVGSRGFLSAETGAGVLVEPSEDTDTPPLCVADLLSWVRRVYPYWDTAQSIAIAPDDFGRTGRGVPAEPARWWRWGPPELPEGWDEDPVGFQVGWAAAWGRVLRELVDAVNDVHRGADPVVRAVWDGAYAEVVGRLVASAGERLAVTDDRAEHEACDETLALRLRRLREAGGVVHLQHPSLSGGRRTATAYDALLKALKTDGTLRVGKARARAVLSDHEMVAGSHHPVGHGATRPGQGAVAQVGLHIVGTLFTADFARELGIPEWFGAAGDSGGAGPEYHPTAGVFAAIPLDDDPWTALAQRERAGRGAEELRRYAAALLMGQGGGEGQGDAAGPGDAEGLGDAEGSGGTEEQGADPHHADPLHSGSHPAGHHRSDSERWSRWLLEDAWRRGAFMEAYLLTPLLGGGPGALSVELAAVALPLEHGPFGEQLFFSALALEAAPPEQRTVALAGAVAEMLLHGGDTGRLACRHLTEGAPAEGLPTAWLELARAARACFEAAPAPLPLHDVDEWAAGQERSARTDERWARLAAEVDDFEQAKNHFSFTDGQKLHRALFRPDGLLAEVREMAHDPRPADRWVPVIEGLPQGEQEIRTQLDRMSADLGLRKIEWSNHFAYARRLAEFIAEARSLVARTEEGHQGPAALRLSAAQRRFALHLDESWLQLVKEADELGEPACHPAKALLEALSALPKAGKENA
;
A
#
# COMPACT_ATOMS: atom_id res chain seq x y z
N MET A 1 4.11 28.87 -7.80
CA MET A 1 2.88 28.72 -7.00
C MET A 1 1.73 29.13 -7.91
N SER A 2 0.84 28.19 -8.26
CA SER A 2 -0.35 28.48 -9.04
C SER A 2 -1.29 29.36 -8.23
N GLU A 3 -1.68 30.52 -8.76
CA GLU A 3 -2.60 31.44 -8.11
C GLU A 3 -4.00 30.81 -8.09
N THR A 4 -4.49 30.44 -6.90
CA THR A 4 -5.83 29.88 -6.71
C THR A 4 -6.87 30.99 -6.70
N THR A 5 -8.11 30.69 -7.09
CA THR A 5 -9.23 31.64 -7.10
C THR A 5 -10.47 30.99 -6.50
N LEU A 6 -11.20 31.72 -5.67
CA LEU A 6 -12.47 31.27 -5.11
C LEU A 6 -13.63 31.55 -6.08
N VAL A 7 -14.43 30.53 -6.37
CA VAL A 7 -15.69 30.64 -7.12
C VAL A 7 -16.85 30.43 -6.15
N ALA A 8 -17.81 31.35 -6.15
CA ALA A 8 -19.01 31.28 -5.32
C ALA A 8 -20.19 30.74 -6.14
N LEU A 9 -20.74 29.60 -5.70
CA LEU A 9 -21.81 28.84 -6.35
C LEU A 9 -23.16 29.17 -5.68
N PRO A 10 -24.16 29.63 -6.42
CA PRO A 10 -25.48 29.91 -5.87
C PRO A 10 -26.27 28.61 -5.65
N CYS A 11 -26.41 28.20 -4.40
CA CYS A 11 -27.17 27.03 -3.97
C CYS A 11 -28.57 27.43 -3.48
N ARG A 12 -29.57 26.59 -3.76
CA ARG A 12 -30.95 26.76 -3.28
C ARG A 12 -31.12 26.08 -1.93
N VAL A 13 -31.76 26.75 -0.96
CA VAL A 13 -32.09 26.11 0.31
C VAL A 13 -33.33 25.22 0.14
N ILE A 14 -33.16 23.93 0.42
CA ILE A 14 -34.25 22.93 0.41
C ILE A 14 -34.50 22.41 1.83
N THR A 15 -35.74 22.00 2.10
CA THR A 15 -36.11 21.36 3.37
C THR A 15 -36.59 19.94 3.10
N LEU A 16 -35.95 18.97 3.72
CA LEU A 16 -36.23 17.54 3.57
C LEU A 16 -36.67 16.95 4.91
N ARG A 17 -37.66 16.05 4.88
CA ARG A 17 -37.97 15.15 5.98
C ARG A 17 -37.00 13.98 5.91
N VAL A 18 -36.20 13.80 6.96
CA VAL A 18 -35.21 12.74 7.09
C VAL A 18 -35.68 11.80 8.20
N GLU A 19 -35.92 10.55 7.84
CA GLU A 19 -36.21 9.49 8.82
C GLU A 19 -34.90 8.95 9.36
N LEU A 20 -34.67 9.10 10.66
CA LEU A 20 -33.44 8.71 11.33
C LEU A 20 -33.68 7.51 12.24
N GLY A 21 -32.90 6.45 12.11
CA GLY A 21 -32.83 5.31 13.02
C GLY A 21 -31.61 5.35 13.95
N SER A 22 -31.61 4.53 15.00
CA SER A 22 -30.46 4.33 15.89
C SER A 22 -29.28 3.64 15.17
N GLU A 23 -28.06 3.91 15.63
CA GLU A 23 -26.83 3.27 15.11
C GLU A 23 -26.54 1.93 15.80
N GLU A 24 -26.93 1.78 17.06
CA GLU A 24 -26.82 0.57 17.87
C GLU A 24 -28.20 0.15 18.38
N GLY A 25 -28.46 -1.16 18.35
CA GLY A 25 -29.77 -1.77 18.50
C GLY A 25 -30.03 -2.77 17.36
N ALA A 26 -30.67 -3.88 17.71
CA ALA A 26 -31.17 -4.83 16.73
C ALA A 26 -32.22 -4.14 15.83
N SER A 27 -32.21 -4.41 14.53
CA SER A 27 -33.33 -4.04 13.66
C SER A 27 -34.64 -4.64 14.17
N THR A 28 -35.80 -4.12 13.77
CA THR A 28 -37.10 -4.68 14.20
C THR A 28 -37.21 -6.20 13.94
N LEU A 29 -36.62 -6.69 12.84
CA LEU A 29 -36.57 -8.12 12.56
C LEU A 29 -35.59 -8.86 13.49
N GLU A 30 -34.44 -8.28 13.76
CA GLU A 30 -33.44 -8.83 14.68
C GLU A 30 -33.96 -8.86 16.13
N GLU A 31 -34.69 -7.85 16.60
CA GLU A 31 -35.35 -7.83 17.91
C GLU A 31 -36.43 -8.91 18.01
N LEU A 32 -37.23 -9.06 16.97
CA LEU A 32 -38.24 -10.13 16.90
C LEU A 32 -37.58 -11.52 16.88
N VAL A 33 -36.44 -11.66 16.19
CA VAL A 33 -35.66 -12.91 16.19
C VAL A 33 -35.05 -13.17 17.56
N LEU A 34 -34.49 -12.17 18.25
CA LEU A 34 -34.01 -12.31 19.63
C LEU A 34 -35.14 -12.67 20.60
N ALA A 35 -36.31 -12.04 20.46
CA ALA A 35 -37.50 -12.37 21.25
C ALA A 35 -38.02 -13.78 20.95
N ALA A 36 -37.94 -14.24 19.70
CA ALA A 36 -38.32 -15.60 19.30
C ALA A 36 -37.34 -16.64 19.85
N VAL A 37 -36.04 -16.37 19.83
CA VAL A 37 -35.00 -17.21 20.45
C VAL A 37 -35.21 -17.27 21.97
N ALA A 38 -35.44 -16.13 22.64
CA ALA A 38 -35.80 -16.08 24.06
C ALA A 38 -37.13 -16.79 24.36
N GLY A 39 -38.05 -16.83 23.39
CA GLY A 39 -39.31 -17.58 23.43
C GLY A 39 -39.18 -19.08 23.11
N GLY A 40 -37.96 -19.62 22.98
CA GLY A 40 -37.69 -21.06 22.78
C GLY A 40 -37.57 -21.51 21.33
N ARG A 41 -37.48 -20.60 20.35
CA ARG A 41 -37.20 -20.92 18.94
C ARG A 41 -35.70 -20.83 18.68
N THR A 42 -35.00 -21.92 18.96
CA THR A 42 -33.53 -21.96 18.98
C THR A 42 -32.91 -22.47 17.68
N THR A 43 -33.65 -22.67 16.59
CA THR A 43 -33.06 -23.10 15.31
C THR A 43 -33.42 -22.16 14.17
N VAL A 44 -32.48 -21.99 13.24
CA VAL A 44 -32.64 -21.15 12.03
C VAL A 44 -33.88 -21.55 11.23
N ASP A 45 -34.14 -22.85 11.09
CA ASP A 45 -35.30 -23.35 10.34
C ASP A 45 -36.61 -23.00 11.08
N SER A 46 -36.65 -23.13 12.41
CA SER A 46 -37.83 -22.72 13.20
C SER A 46 -38.11 -21.21 13.16
N LEU A 47 -37.06 -20.39 13.05
CA LEU A 47 -37.18 -18.95 12.89
C LEU A 47 -37.62 -18.58 11.47
N GLY A 48 -37.10 -19.27 10.45
CA GLY A 48 -37.52 -19.14 9.06
C GLY A 48 -39.01 -19.45 8.89
N ASP A 49 -39.49 -20.53 9.51
CA ASP A 49 -40.91 -20.91 9.52
C ASP A 49 -41.77 -19.88 10.26
N LEU A 50 -41.32 -19.38 11.42
CA LEU A 50 -42.07 -18.41 12.23
C LEU A 50 -42.26 -17.07 11.50
N PHE A 51 -41.19 -16.58 10.85
CA PHE A 51 -41.22 -15.28 10.15
C PHE A 51 -41.61 -15.40 8.67
N SER A 52 -41.86 -16.61 8.17
CA SER A 52 -42.12 -16.89 6.74
C SER A 52 -41.03 -16.32 5.81
N LEU A 53 -39.77 -16.40 6.26
CA LEU A 53 -38.61 -15.90 5.53
C LEU A 53 -37.78 -17.06 4.96
N PRO A 54 -37.24 -16.92 3.73
CA PRO A 54 -36.28 -17.88 3.18
C PRO A 54 -35.10 -18.12 4.12
N ARG A 55 -34.69 -19.38 4.27
CA ARG A 55 -33.59 -19.82 5.16
C ARG A 55 -32.31 -18.99 5.05
N ARG A 56 -31.96 -18.56 3.83
CA ARG A 56 -30.77 -17.73 3.56
C ARG A 56 -30.86 -16.35 4.22
N LEU A 57 -32.01 -15.68 4.16
CA LEU A 57 -32.23 -14.39 4.82
C LEU A 57 -32.25 -14.53 6.35
N MET A 58 -32.78 -15.65 6.87
CA MET A 58 -32.73 -15.92 8.30
C MET A 58 -31.30 -16.19 8.79
N LEU A 59 -30.47 -16.88 7.98
CA LEU A 59 -29.05 -17.04 8.26
C LEU A 59 -28.31 -15.71 8.28
N ASP A 60 -28.60 -14.80 7.35
CA ASP A 60 -27.98 -13.48 7.32
C ASP A 60 -28.31 -12.67 8.59
N VAL A 61 -29.56 -12.74 9.07
CA VAL A 61 -30.02 -12.10 10.31
C VAL A 61 -29.37 -12.72 11.54
N VAL A 62 -29.31 -14.06 11.61
CA VAL A 62 -28.65 -14.78 12.71
C VAL A 62 -27.14 -14.51 12.72
N HIS A 63 -26.50 -14.46 11.56
CA HIS A 63 -25.08 -14.12 11.42
C HIS A 63 -24.81 -12.67 11.84
N ALA A 64 -25.67 -11.72 11.47
CA ALA A 64 -25.57 -10.34 11.93
C ALA A 64 -25.68 -10.24 13.46
N LEU A 65 -26.66 -10.92 14.07
CA LEU A 65 -26.83 -10.98 15.52
C LEU A 65 -25.65 -11.67 16.24
N TRP A 66 -25.10 -12.73 15.65
CA TRP A 66 -23.93 -13.45 16.18
C TRP A 66 -22.66 -12.60 16.10
N SER A 67 -22.39 -11.97 14.94
CA SER A 67 -21.22 -11.09 14.75
C SER A 67 -21.21 -9.88 15.68
N ARG A 68 -22.40 -9.45 16.13
CA ARG A 68 -22.60 -8.36 17.09
C ARG A 68 -22.67 -8.83 18.54
N GLY A 69 -22.55 -10.13 18.79
CA GLY A 69 -22.52 -10.73 20.12
C GLY A 69 -23.87 -10.83 20.83
N PHE A 70 -25.01 -10.72 20.11
CA PHE A 70 -26.35 -10.89 20.68
C PHE A 70 -26.84 -12.35 20.67
N LEU A 71 -26.34 -13.17 19.75
CA LEU A 71 -26.59 -14.61 19.73
C LEU A 71 -25.27 -15.37 19.88
N ALA A 72 -25.34 -16.57 20.47
CA ALA A 72 -24.31 -17.59 20.43
C ALA A 72 -24.84 -18.80 19.65
N VAL A 73 -23.96 -19.46 18.91
CA VAL A 73 -24.30 -20.65 18.13
C VAL A 73 -23.54 -21.84 18.71
N ASP A 74 -24.27 -22.87 19.13
CA ASP A 74 -23.68 -24.17 19.44
C ASP A 74 -23.56 -24.99 18.16
N PHE A 75 -22.32 -25.14 17.67
CA PHE A 75 -22.02 -25.89 16.45
C PHE A 75 -22.24 -27.41 16.59
N THR A 76 -22.40 -27.92 17.81
CA THR A 76 -22.62 -29.33 18.12
C THR A 76 -24.11 -29.69 18.05
N SER A 77 -24.98 -28.80 18.50
CA SER A 77 -26.43 -29.02 18.59
C SER A 77 -27.24 -28.21 17.56
N HIS A 78 -26.58 -27.33 16.79
CA HIS A 78 -27.19 -26.39 15.85
C HIS A 78 -28.23 -25.45 16.47
N THR A 79 -28.12 -25.18 17.78
CA THR A 79 -29.02 -24.28 18.49
C THR A 79 -28.43 -22.88 18.66
N LEU A 80 -29.34 -21.90 18.65
CA LEU A 80 -29.10 -20.48 18.86
C LEU A 80 -29.49 -20.15 20.30
N GLU A 81 -28.58 -19.54 21.04
CA GLU A 81 -28.80 -19.06 22.40
C GLU A 81 -28.63 -17.54 22.44
N GLY A 82 -29.50 -16.86 23.19
CA GLY A 82 -29.33 -15.45 23.48
C GLY A 82 -28.16 -15.22 24.44
N THR A 83 -27.32 -14.24 24.16
CA THR A 83 -26.25 -13.84 25.10
C THR A 83 -26.79 -12.88 26.17
N PRO A 84 -26.05 -12.60 27.25
CA PRO A 84 -26.43 -11.59 28.24
C PRO A 84 -26.65 -10.19 27.62
N ALA A 85 -26.01 -9.90 26.49
CA ALA A 85 -26.23 -8.67 25.72
C ALA A 85 -27.60 -8.64 25.03
N ALA A 86 -28.16 -9.80 24.64
CA ALA A 86 -29.53 -9.89 24.14
C ALA A 86 -30.57 -9.78 25.26
N GLU A 87 -30.28 -10.32 26.45
CA GLU A 87 -31.15 -10.15 27.62
C GLU A 87 -31.25 -8.68 28.05
N ALA A 88 -30.18 -7.90 27.91
CA ALA A 88 -30.21 -6.45 28.15
C ALA A 88 -31.10 -5.68 27.16
N VAL A 89 -31.22 -6.16 25.91
CA VAL A 89 -32.12 -5.57 24.89
C VAL A 89 -33.58 -5.94 25.14
N LEU A 90 -33.84 -7.11 25.74
CA LEU A 90 -35.19 -7.60 26.04
C LEU A 90 -35.68 -7.24 27.46
N GLY A 91 -34.77 -6.90 28.37
CA GLY A 91 -34.98 -6.82 29.82
C GLY A 91 -35.49 -5.48 30.38
N ASP A 92 -35.58 -4.42 29.57
CA ASP A 92 -36.16 -3.14 30.01
C ASP A 92 -37.70 -3.17 29.87
N GLY A 93 -38.33 -3.85 30.83
CA GLY A 93 -39.77 -3.96 30.92
C GLY A 93 -40.44 -2.63 31.28
N ASP A 94 -40.92 -1.90 30.29
CA ASP A 94 -42.34 -1.51 30.12
C ASP A 94 -42.45 -0.63 28.85
N GLY A 95 -43.17 -1.13 27.85
CA GLY A 95 -43.38 -0.47 26.57
C GLY A 95 -42.33 -0.85 25.51
N ALA A 96 -42.81 -1.37 24.39
CA ALA A 96 -42.08 -1.37 23.14
C ALA A 96 -41.48 0.03 22.92
N GLN A 97 -40.18 0.19 23.20
CA GLN A 97 -39.41 1.21 22.51
C GLN A 97 -39.32 0.71 21.08
N THR A 98 -40.36 1.00 20.29
CA THR A 98 -40.20 1.26 18.87
C THR A 98 -38.90 2.03 18.74
N VAL A 99 -37.85 1.41 18.17
CA VAL A 99 -36.63 2.09 17.76
C VAL A 99 -37.08 3.41 17.16
N ALA A 100 -36.87 4.51 17.88
CA ALA A 100 -37.60 5.73 17.63
C ALA A 100 -37.10 6.29 16.30
N THR A 101 -37.76 5.93 15.20
CA THR A 101 -37.60 6.57 13.91
C THR A 101 -38.05 8.01 14.10
N SER A 102 -37.10 8.90 14.36
CA SER A 102 -37.38 10.33 14.48
C SER A 102 -37.40 10.91 13.07
N VAL A 103 -38.55 11.46 12.68
CA VAL A 103 -38.68 12.22 11.43
C VAL A 103 -38.28 13.66 11.70
N ASP A 104 -37.08 14.04 11.30
CA ASP A 104 -36.57 15.40 11.44
C ASP A 104 -36.76 16.17 10.12
N ALA A 105 -37.32 17.37 10.18
CA ALA A 105 -37.24 18.32 9.06
C ALA A 105 -35.89 19.02 9.11
N ARG A 106 -35.01 18.74 8.14
CA ARG A 106 -33.67 19.32 8.05
C ARG A 106 -33.52 20.15 6.79
N LYS A 107 -32.81 21.27 6.92
CA LYS A 107 -32.43 22.10 5.77
C LYS A 107 -31.15 21.56 5.15
N PHE A 108 -31.08 21.64 3.83
CA PHE A 108 -29.90 21.33 3.03
C PHE A 108 -29.73 22.39 1.95
N LEU A 109 -28.57 22.38 1.29
CA LEU A 109 -28.31 23.19 0.11
C LEU A 109 -28.36 22.27 -1.10
N PHE A 110 -29.08 22.68 -2.13
CA PHE A 110 -29.04 22.05 -3.44
C PHE A 110 -28.22 22.94 -4.38
N ASP A 111 -27.14 22.40 -4.91
CA ASP A 111 -26.37 23.04 -5.97
C ASP A 111 -26.95 22.64 -7.34
N PRO A 112 -27.63 23.55 -8.07
CA PRO A 112 -28.20 23.24 -9.37
C PRO A 112 -27.15 23.07 -10.48
N VAL A 113 -25.87 23.40 -10.21
CA VAL A 113 -24.79 23.26 -11.19
C VAL A 113 -24.21 21.86 -11.15
N THR A 114 -23.96 21.35 -9.96
CA THR A 114 -23.37 20.02 -9.74
C THR A 114 -24.41 18.96 -9.42
N GLU A 115 -25.67 19.35 -9.26
CA GLU A 115 -26.80 18.48 -8.88
C GLU A 115 -26.57 17.76 -7.54
N THR A 116 -25.83 18.40 -6.63
CA THR A 116 -25.44 17.80 -5.34
C THR A 116 -26.19 18.42 -4.17
N ILE A 117 -26.40 17.61 -3.14
CA ILE A 117 -26.93 18.08 -1.86
C ILE A 117 -25.78 18.25 -0.87
N LEU A 118 -25.64 19.47 -0.35
CA LEU A 118 -24.63 19.85 0.62
C LEU A 118 -25.29 20.14 1.99
N PRO A 119 -24.56 19.97 3.09
CA PRO A 119 -24.97 20.43 4.41
C PRO A 119 -25.38 21.92 4.41
N TYR A 120 -26.46 22.27 5.12
CA TYR A 120 -26.93 23.68 5.21
C TYR A 120 -25.91 24.67 5.76
N ARG A 121 -24.99 24.17 6.59
CA ARG A 121 -23.94 24.96 7.26
C ARG A 121 -22.86 25.46 6.29
N ASP A 122 -22.67 24.79 5.15
CA ASP A 122 -21.61 25.09 4.19
C ASP A 122 -21.93 26.31 3.30
N GLY A 123 -23.16 26.83 3.41
CA GLY A 123 -23.63 27.96 2.61
C GLY A 123 -23.64 29.26 3.40
N SER A 124 -23.02 30.30 2.84
CA SER A 124 -23.07 31.66 3.36
C SER A 124 -24.24 32.46 2.78
N VAL A 125 -24.73 33.46 3.52
CA VAL A 125 -25.83 34.34 3.06
C VAL A 125 -25.38 35.30 1.95
N ARG A 126 -24.08 35.61 1.90
CA ARG A 126 -23.44 36.45 0.87
C ARG A 126 -22.23 35.73 0.31
N ALA A 127 -21.93 35.92 -0.97
CA ALA A 127 -20.69 35.45 -1.55
C ALA A 127 -19.49 36.05 -0.77
N PRO A 128 -18.49 35.23 -0.40
CA PRO A 128 -17.30 35.73 0.29
C PRO A 128 -16.59 36.84 -0.49
N LEU A 129 -16.03 37.81 0.23
CA LEU A 129 -15.31 38.94 -0.36
C LEU A 129 -14.14 38.44 -1.21
N GLY A 130 -14.12 38.83 -2.50
CA GLY A 130 -13.08 38.44 -3.45
C GLY A 130 -13.40 37.20 -4.29
N ALA A 131 -14.47 36.45 -3.97
CA ALA A 131 -14.91 35.31 -4.76
C ALA A 131 -15.55 35.76 -6.09
N LEU A 132 -15.40 34.93 -7.13
CA LEU A 132 -16.07 35.09 -8.40
C LEU A 132 -17.50 34.55 -8.31
N GLU A 133 -18.48 35.46 -8.30
CA GLU A 133 -19.90 35.10 -8.25
C GLU A 133 -20.35 34.44 -9.56
N MET A 134 -20.72 33.16 -9.47
CA MET A 134 -21.24 32.43 -10.62
C MET A 134 -22.72 32.77 -10.85
N PRO A 135 -23.16 32.95 -12.11
CA PRO A 135 -24.58 33.17 -12.41
C PRO A 135 -25.47 32.01 -11.96
N VAL A 136 -26.68 32.31 -11.48
CA VAL A 136 -27.64 31.28 -11.06
C VAL A 136 -28.00 30.35 -12.23
N ALA A 137 -27.73 29.05 -12.07
CA ALA A 137 -28.17 28.03 -13.00
C ALA A 137 -29.70 27.85 -12.91
N ARG A 138 -30.36 27.86 -14.07
CA ARG A 138 -31.79 27.59 -14.22
C ARG A 138 -31.95 26.23 -14.87
N GLY A 139 -32.98 25.48 -14.51
CA GLY A 139 -33.35 24.26 -15.26
C GLY A 139 -33.20 22.92 -14.54
N VAL A 140 -32.83 22.88 -13.25
CA VAL A 140 -32.89 21.65 -12.43
C VAL A 140 -33.36 22.03 -11.02
N SER A 141 -34.34 21.30 -10.50
CA SER A 141 -34.84 21.35 -9.13
C SER A 141 -34.28 20.17 -8.32
N ALA A 142 -34.22 20.31 -6.99
CA ALA A 142 -33.84 19.18 -6.14
C ALA A 142 -34.82 18.00 -6.27
N GLU A 143 -36.08 18.29 -6.62
CA GLU A 143 -37.13 17.29 -6.89
C GLU A 143 -36.85 16.44 -8.13
N ASP A 144 -35.93 16.87 -9.00
CA ASP A 144 -35.58 16.16 -10.23
C ASP A 144 -34.54 15.04 -9.99
N LEU A 145 -33.99 14.93 -8.78
CA LEU A 145 -33.05 13.87 -8.40
C LEU A 145 -33.78 12.54 -8.13
N PRO A 146 -33.30 11.40 -8.67
CA PRO A 146 -33.84 10.09 -8.31
C PRO A 146 -33.81 9.89 -6.78
N GLN A 147 -34.86 9.30 -6.20
CA GLN A 147 -34.98 9.13 -4.74
C GLN A 147 -33.77 8.41 -4.12
N THR A 148 -33.17 7.49 -4.87
CA THR A 148 -31.98 6.73 -4.48
C THR A 148 -30.73 7.61 -4.38
N GLU A 149 -30.54 8.51 -5.34
CA GLU A 149 -29.45 9.49 -5.34
C GLU A 149 -29.69 10.58 -4.28
N LEU A 150 -30.95 11.00 -4.08
CA LEU A 150 -31.34 11.90 -3.00
C LEU A 150 -31.00 11.30 -1.63
N LEU A 151 -31.38 10.05 -1.39
CA LEU A 151 -31.09 9.32 -0.16
C LEU A 151 -29.58 9.17 0.06
N ARG A 152 -28.81 8.83 -0.98
CA ARG A 152 -27.35 8.73 -0.91
C ARG A 152 -26.71 10.08 -0.61
N ALA A 153 -27.10 11.14 -1.31
CA ALA A 153 -26.55 12.48 -1.14
C ALA A 153 -26.83 12.99 0.28
N VAL A 154 -28.03 12.79 0.80
CA VAL A 154 -28.38 13.13 2.18
C VAL A 154 -27.67 12.22 3.19
N ARG A 155 -27.54 10.91 2.94
CA ARG A 155 -26.73 10.01 3.80
C ARG A 155 -25.29 10.48 3.90
N ARG A 156 -24.68 10.87 2.78
CA ARG A 156 -23.31 11.40 2.71
C ARG A 156 -23.19 12.73 3.45
N ALA A 157 -24.07 13.70 3.15
CA ALA A 157 -24.09 14.99 3.82
C ALA A 157 -24.33 14.88 5.35
N VAL A 158 -25.20 13.95 5.77
CA VAL A 158 -25.44 13.66 7.20
C VAL A 158 -24.25 12.95 7.80
N ALA A 159 -23.63 11.99 7.11
CA ALA A 159 -22.42 11.30 7.58
C ALA A 159 -21.22 12.24 7.75
N GLU A 160 -21.09 13.26 6.91
CA GLU A 160 -20.07 14.30 7.04
C GLU A 160 -20.36 15.22 8.24
N ASP A 161 -21.64 15.55 8.52
CA ASP A 161 -22.04 16.26 9.75
C ASP A 161 -21.78 15.41 11.03
N ARG A 162 -21.66 14.07 10.92
CA ARG A 162 -21.35 13.17 12.06
C ARG A 162 -19.94 13.38 12.62
N ARG A 163 -18.94 13.69 11.78
CA ARG A 163 -17.54 13.84 12.21
C ARG A 163 -17.35 14.97 13.22
N ASP A 164 -18.23 15.96 13.22
CA ASP A 164 -18.10 17.16 14.06
C ASP A 164 -19.01 17.19 15.30
N ARG A 165 -20.07 16.36 15.36
CA ARG A 165 -21.12 16.48 16.40
C ARG A 165 -21.34 15.26 17.27
N GLY A 166 -20.64 14.15 17.03
CA GLY A 166 -20.61 12.98 17.93
C GLY A 166 -21.94 12.22 18.10
N VAL A 167 -23.03 12.61 17.45
CA VAL A 167 -24.33 11.90 17.53
C VAL A 167 -24.50 10.95 16.35
N ARG A 168 -24.60 9.67 16.70
CA ARG A 168 -24.60 8.49 15.83
C ARG A 168 -26.04 8.05 15.45
N ARG A 169 -26.53 8.47 14.27
CA ARG A 169 -27.87 8.10 13.73
C ARG A 169 -27.81 7.77 12.22
N ARG A 170 -28.52 6.73 11.78
CA ARG A 170 -28.58 6.28 10.37
C ARG A 170 -29.77 6.91 9.65
N VAL A 171 -29.59 7.42 8.43
CA VAL A 171 -30.70 7.91 7.59
C VAL A 171 -31.37 6.72 6.90
N LEU A 172 -32.62 6.45 7.27
CA LEU A 172 -33.42 5.35 6.72
C LEU A 172 -34.12 5.77 5.43
N ASN A 173 -34.71 6.97 5.41
CA ASN A 173 -35.47 7.49 4.28
C ASN A 173 -35.40 9.02 4.21
N VAL A 174 -35.70 9.58 3.03
CA VAL A 174 -35.73 11.03 2.78
C VAL A 174 -36.92 11.35 1.87
N SER A 175 -37.69 12.38 2.24
CA SER A 175 -38.82 12.90 1.43
C SER A 175 -38.90 14.42 1.50
N PHE A 176 -39.52 15.06 0.50
CA PHE A 176 -39.74 16.51 0.52
C PHE A 176 -40.85 16.90 1.50
N THR A 177 -40.69 18.03 2.20
CA THR A 177 -41.78 18.63 2.99
C THR A 177 -42.81 19.31 2.08
N ASN A 178 -44.06 19.44 2.55
CA ASN A 178 -45.15 20.10 1.82
C ASN A 178 -44.70 21.48 1.24
N PRO A 179 -44.83 21.72 -0.08
CA PRO A 179 -44.32 22.91 -0.75
C PRO A 179 -44.90 24.23 -0.23
N VAL A 180 -46.09 24.21 0.40
CA VAL A 180 -46.72 25.40 1.00
C VAL A 180 -45.93 25.95 2.22
N LEU A 181 -45.07 25.14 2.84
CA LEU A 181 -44.23 25.52 3.99
C LEU A 181 -42.79 25.92 3.59
N SER A 182 -42.43 25.85 2.30
CA SER A 182 -41.12 26.22 1.78
C SER A 182 -41.21 27.59 1.06
N PRO A 183 -40.87 28.71 1.72
CA PRO A 183 -40.90 30.03 1.08
C PRO A 183 -39.89 30.11 -0.08
N PRO A 184 -40.04 31.10 -1.02
CA PRO A 184 -39.25 31.17 -2.26
C PRO A 184 -37.74 31.06 -2.00
N GLU A 185 -37.10 30.18 -2.78
CA GLU A 185 -35.71 29.71 -2.72
C GLU A 185 -34.73 30.75 -2.16
N ALA A 186 -34.47 30.71 -0.85
CA ALA A 186 -33.38 31.50 -0.28
C ALA A 186 -32.07 30.97 -0.89
N VAL A 187 -31.39 31.80 -1.69
CA VAL A 187 -30.10 31.45 -2.28
C VAL A 187 -29.00 31.63 -1.22
N ARG A 188 -28.18 30.60 -1.02
CA ARG A 188 -26.94 30.64 -0.23
C ARG A 188 -25.76 30.34 -1.13
N TRP A 189 -24.59 30.84 -0.77
CA TRP A 189 -23.38 30.69 -1.56
C TRP A 189 -22.48 29.61 -0.95
N SER A 190 -22.19 28.57 -1.72
CA SER A 190 -21.10 27.65 -1.44
C SER A 190 -19.84 28.14 -2.15
N THR A 191 -18.65 27.89 -1.63
CA THR A 191 -17.40 28.27 -2.29
C THR A 191 -16.55 27.07 -2.64
N VAL A 192 -16.00 27.09 -3.84
CA VAL A 192 -14.99 26.14 -4.29
C VAL A 192 -13.74 26.91 -4.67
N GLU A 193 -12.60 26.47 -4.15
CA GLU A 193 -11.30 27.00 -4.56
C GLU A 193 -10.85 26.27 -5.82
N VAL A 194 -10.55 27.03 -6.89
CA VAL A 194 -10.20 26.48 -8.20
C VAL A 194 -8.89 27.07 -8.70
N VAL A 195 -8.16 26.26 -9.46
CA VAL A 195 -7.08 26.73 -10.34
C VAL A 195 -7.65 26.84 -11.74
N VAL A 196 -7.60 28.04 -12.31
CA VAL A 196 -7.99 28.27 -13.70
C VAL A 196 -6.79 27.99 -14.58
N LYS A 197 -6.82 26.85 -15.26
CA LYS A 197 -5.75 26.38 -16.14
C LYS A 197 -6.16 26.63 -17.58
N ARG A 198 -5.22 27.12 -18.38
CA ARG A 198 -5.36 27.17 -19.84
C ARG A 198 -4.35 26.21 -20.43
N ASP A 199 -4.85 25.17 -21.11
CA ASP A 199 -3.99 24.27 -21.86
C ASP A 199 -3.35 25.05 -23.03
N PRO A 200 -2.01 25.22 -23.04
CA PRO A 200 -1.33 25.95 -24.11
C PRO A 200 -1.44 25.24 -25.46
N GLY A 201 -1.75 23.94 -25.47
CA GLY A 201 -2.03 23.18 -26.67
C GLY A 201 -3.44 23.46 -27.19
N SER A 202 -4.49 23.02 -26.49
CA SER A 202 -5.88 23.10 -26.98
C SER A 202 -6.52 24.48 -26.85
N GLY A 203 -5.92 25.40 -26.10
CA GLY A 203 -6.53 26.66 -25.72
C GLY A 203 -7.73 26.52 -24.79
N GLN A 204 -8.09 25.29 -24.37
CA GLN A 204 -9.18 25.02 -23.45
C GLN A 204 -8.88 25.60 -22.07
N ILE A 205 -9.94 26.05 -21.41
CA ILE A 205 -9.89 26.63 -20.09
C ILE A 205 -10.64 25.70 -19.14
N ALA A 206 -9.90 25.17 -18.17
CA ALA A 206 -10.44 24.33 -17.12
C ALA A 206 -10.35 25.06 -15.79
N ALA A 207 -11.43 25.05 -15.02
CA ALA A 207 -11.43 25.47 -13.64
C ALA A 207 -11.45 24.20 -12.79
N VAL A 208 -10.26 23.78 -12.35
CA VAL A 208 -10.08 22.54 -11.60
C VAL A 208 -10.14 22.87 -10.11
N PRO A 209 -11.06 22.27 -9.33
CA PRO A 209 -11.05 22.42 -7.87
C PRO A 209 -9.70 21.99 -7.28
N VAL A 210 -9.15 22.78 -6.36
CA VAL A 210 -7.94 22.40 -5.60
C VAL A 210 -8.25 21.20 -4.72
N GLU A 211 -9.38 21.29 -4.03
CA GLU A 211 -10.00 20.21 -3.30
C GLU A 211 -11.49 20.19 -3.69
N ALA A 212 -11.97 19.04 -4.13
CA ALA A 212 -13.38 18.91 -4.51
C ALA A 212 -14.24 19.00 -3.25
N PRO A 213 -15.30 19.82 -3.23
CA PRO A 213 -16.23 19.87 -2.11
C PRO A 213 -16.78 18.48 -1.77
N PRO A 214 -16.96 18.17 -0.47
CA PRO A 214 -17.58 16.93 -0.04
C PRO A 214 -18.93 16.72 -0.73
N GLY A 215 -19.16 15.52 -1.28
CA GLY A 215 -20.38 15.19 -2.01
C GLY A 215 -20.35 15.44 -3.53
N TRP A 216 -19.35 16.17 -4.07
CA TRP A 216 -19.24 16.35 -5.53
C TRP A 216 -18.97 15.04 -6.28
N GLY A 217 -18.03 14.22 -5.78
CA GLY A 217 -17.46 13.12 -6.58
C GLY A 217 -16.95 13.62 -7.95
N ARG A 218 -16.73 12.71 -8.90
CA ARG A 218 -16.34 13.10 -10.28
C ARG A 218 -17.48 13.75 -11.04
N ARG A 219 -18.70 13.21 -10.92
CA ARG A 219 -19.88 13.74 -11.62
C ARG A 219 -20.10 15.22 -11.32
N GLY A 220 -20.03 15.63 -10.05
CA GLY A 220 -20.14 17.04 -9.65
C GLY A 220 -19.03 17.91 -10.25
N ALA A 221 -17.78 17.45 -10.22
CA ALA A 221 -16.66 18.15 -10.84
C ALA A 221 -16.82 18.29 -12.37
N GLN A 222 -17.30 17.24 -13.05
CA GLN A 222 -17.58 17.26 -14.49
C GLN A 222 -18.73 18.20 -14.83
N LEU A 223 -19.82 18.17 -14.07
CA LEU A 223 -20.96 19.08 -14.26
C LEU A 223 -20.55 20.53 -14.01
N PHE A 224 -19.72 20.78 -12.99
CA PHE A 224 -19.13 22.10 -12.73
C PHE A 224 -18.29 22.60 -13.91
N GLN A 225 -17.36 21.78 -14.39
CA GLN A 225 -16.51 22.13 -15.52
C GLN A 225 -17.31 22.29 -16.83
N ALA A 226 -18.32 21.44 -17.06
CA ALA A 226 -19.25 21.56 -18.18
C ALA A 226 -20.05 22.87 -18.11
N HIS A 227 -20.50 23.28 -16.93
CA HIS A 227 -21.20 24.54 -16.74
C HIS A 227 -20.31 25.76 -16.98
N ILE A 228 -19.05 25.73 -16.50
CA ILE A 228 -18.06 26.78 -16.80
C ILE A 228 -17.81 26.87 -18.30
N THR A 229 -17.61 25.73 -18.95
CA THR A 229 -17.45 25.67 -20.41
C THR A 229 -18.68 26.24 -21.11
N HIS A 230 -19.88 25.88 -20.67
CA HIS A 230 -21.12 26.45 -21.21
C HIS A 230 -21.17 27.98 -21.03
N LEU A 231 -20.79 28.53 -19.87
CA LEU A 231 -20.75 29.98 -19.64
C LEU A 231 -19.72 30.69 -20.52
N LEU A 232 -18.54 30.10 -20.72
CA LEU A 232 -17.50 30.62 -21.62
C LEU A 232 -18.02 30.80 -23.05
N HIS A 233 -18.83 29.85 -23.54
CA HIS A 233 -19.36 29.86 -24.90
C HIS A 233 -20.64 30.72 -25.04
N THR A 234 -21.55 30.64 -24.08
CA THR A 234 -22.88 31.27 -24.18
C THR A 234 -22.92 32.70 -23.66
N ARG A 235 -22.04 33.04 -22.70
CA ARG A 235 -21.99 34.35 -22.03
C ARG A 235 -20.55 34.86 -21.89
N PRO A 236 -19.79 34.97 -23.00
CA PRO A 236 -18.39 35.41 -22.96
C PRO A 236 -18.24 36.82 -22.38
N GLU A 237 -19.25 37.66 -22.56
CA GLU A 237 -19.23 39.05 -22.07
C GLU A 237 -19.59 39.20 -20.57
N SER A 238 -19.94 38.11 -19.88
CA SER A 238 -20.33 38.17 -18.47
C SER A 238 -19.17 38.56 -17.55
N ALA A 239 -19.48 39.29 -16.47
CA ALA A 239 -18.47 39.72 -15.50
C ALA A 239 -17.74 38.54 -14.85
N PHE A 240 -18.44 37.42 -14.63
CA PHE A 240 -17.85 36.17 -14.15
C PHE A 240 -16.79 35.64 -15.11
N VAL A 241 -17.14 35.44 -16.38
CA VAL A 241 -16.22 34.91 -17.40
C VAL A 241 -15.00 35.81 -17.58
N LYS A 242 -15.18 37.12 -17.72
CA LYS A 242 -14.05 38.06 -17.87
C LYS A 242 -13.07 37.98 -16.69
N LYS A 243 -13.58 37.88 -15.46
CA LYS A 243 -12.74 37.73 -14.27
C LYS A 243 -12.07 36.35 -14.19
N LEU A 244 -12.77 35.28 -14.56
CA LEU A 244 -12.24 33.93 -14.62
C LEU A 244 -11.06 33.83 -15.61
N LEU A 245 -11.23 34.39 -16.82
CA LEU A 245 -10.19 34.44 -17.87
C LEU A 245 -8.94 35.22 -17.42
N ASN A 246 -9.11 36.27 -16.63
CA ASN A 246 -7.98 37.06 -16.11
C ASN A 246 -7.14 36.30 -15.06
N ARG A 247 -7.66 35.21 -14.48
CA ARG A 247 -6.98 34.37 -13.49
C ARG A 247 -6.34 33.12 -14.09
N GLN A 248 -6.35 33.00 -15.42
CA GLN A 248 -5.82 31.81 -16.09
C GLN A 248 -4.29 31.73 -15.97
N VAL A 249 -3.79 30.55 -15.63
CA VAL A 249 -2.36 30.22 -15.68
C VAL A 249 -2.12 29.29 -16.87
N PRO A 250 -1.08 29.52 -17.69
CA PRO A 250 -0.69 28.58 -18.73
C PRO A 250 -0.12 27.31 -18.08
N GLU A 251 -0.92 26.25 -18.03
CA GLU A 251 -0.57 24.97 -17.42
C GLU A 251 -1.29 23.84 -18.15
N VAL A 252 -0.60 22.70 -18.34
CA VAL A 252 -1.23 21.51 -18.93
C VAL A 252 -2.25 20.96 -17.94
N VAL A 253 -3.52 21.02 -18.32
CA VAL A 253 -4.59 20.34 -17.58
C VAL A 253 -4.39 18.85 -17.77
N ARG A 254 -3.95 18.16 -16.72
CA ARG A 254 -3.92 16.70 -16.67
C ARG A 254 -5.30 16.19 -16.22
N PRO A 255 -6.00 15.40 -17.04
CA PRO A 255 -7.30 14.85 -16.67
C PRO A 255 -7.14 13.65 -15.74
N ASP A 256 -7.87 13.63 -14.62
CA ASP A 256 -7.93 12.49 -13.68
C ASP A 256 -8.61 11.25 -14.32
N THR A 257 -7.89 10.57 -15.21
CA THR A 257 -8.32 9.33 -15.87
C THR A 257 -7.90 8.11 -15.05
N LEU A 258 -8.57 6.98 -15.28
CA LEU A 258 -8.14 5.70 -14.68
C LEU A 258 -6.67 5.38 -15.04
N LYS A 259 -6.24 5.73 -16.26
CA LYS A 259 -4.86 5.54 -16.73
C LYS A 259 -3.86 6.40 -15.95
N GLU A 260 -4.18 7.68 -15.75
CA GLU A 260 -3.31 8.59 -14.99
C GLU A 260 -3.26 8.23 -13.51
N LEU A 261 -4.40 7.85 -12.90
CA LEU A 261 -4.45 7.42 -11.50
C LEU A 261 -3.66 6.12 -11.27
N ILE A 262 -3.72 5.16 -12.20
CA ILE A 262 -2.87 3.96 -12.13
C ILE A 262 -1.40 4.35 -12.22
N ARG A 263 -1.01 5.20 -13.17
CA ARG A 263 0.38 5.63 -13.31
C ARG A 263 0.89 6.38 -12.07
N ASP A 264 0.06 7.21 -11.45
CA ASP A 264 0.40 7.88 -10.20
C ASP A 264 0.58 6.87 -9.06
N LEU A 265 -0.26 5.83 -9.00
CA LEU A 265 -0.10 4.72 -8.05
C LEU A 265 1.17 3.90 -8.34
N GLU A 266 1.54 3.67 -9.59
CA GLU A 266 2.81 3.02 -9.96
C GLU A 266 4.00 3.82 -9.44
N GLN A 267 4.00 5.14 -9.63
CA GLN A 267 5.04 6.03 -9.11
C GLN A 267 5.09 6.01 -7.57
N LEU A 268 3.93 6.01 -6.92
CA LEU A 268 3.86 5.89 -5.45
C LEU A 268 4.26 4.50 -4.95
N ALA A 269 4.15 3.47 -5.78
CA ALA A 269 4.51 2.10 -5.46
C ALA A 269 5.96 1.73 -5.81
N GLU A 270 6.67 2.57 -6.57
CA GLU A 270 8.04 2.33 -6.98
C GLU A 270 9.01 2.29 -5.77
N GLY A 271 9.72 1.18 -5.59
CA GLY A 271 10.66 0.97 -4.48
C GLY A 271 10.02 0.52 -3.16
N LEU A 272 8.76 0.06 -3.19
CA LEU A 272 8.11 -0.60 -2.05
C LEU A 272 8.74 -1.97 -1.70
N ASP A 273 9.38 -2.61 -2.68
CA ASP A 273 10.04 -3.91 -2.60
C ASP A 273 11.51 -3.84 -2.11
N ASP A 274 12.21 -2.74 -2.41
CA ASP A 274 13.67 -2.68 -2.32
C ASP A 274 14.25 -1.72 -1.26
N ALA A 275 13.48 -0.75 -0.75
CA ALA A 275 14.02 0.24 0.18
C ALA A 275 14.14 -0.31 1.61
N PRO A 276 15.33 -0.31 2.25
CA PRO A 276 15.47 -0.80 3.63
C PRO A 276 14.72 0.07 4.66
N GLU A 277 14.59 1.37 4.40
CA GLU A 277 13.74 2.31 5.14
C GLU A 277 13.23 3.37 4.16
N LEU A 278 11.92 3.51 4.02
CA LEU A 278 11.31 4.53 3.17
C LEU A 278 11.35 5.91 3.86
N PRO A 279 11.94 6.94 3.22
CA PRO A 279 11.86 8.31 3.74
C PRO A 279 10.41 8.79 3.69
N ASP A 280 9.90 9.29 4.82
CA ASP A 280 8.51 9.75 5.01
C ASP A 280 7.43 8.69 4.71
N LEU A 281 7.53 7.55 5.40
CA LEU A 281 6.51 6.49 5.34
C LEU A 281 5.07 7.00 5.64
N PRO A 282 4.83 7.90 6.62
CA PRO A 282 3.49 8.47 6.84
C PRO A 282 2.97 9.27 5.65
N GLY A 283 3.79 10.15 5.05
CA GLY A 283 3.39 10.92 3.87
C GLY A 283 3.10 10.03 2.67
N ARG A 284 3.92 9.00 2.46
CA ARG A 284 3.72 8.02 1.39
C ARG A 284 2.48 7.15 1.61
N HIS A 285 2.23 6.72 2.83
CA HIS A 285 1.02 5.99 3.22
C HIS A 285 -0.23 6.83 2.93
N HIS A 286 -0.25 8.09 3.35
CA HIS A 286 -1.36 8.99 3.09
C HIS A 286 -1.59 9.24 1.59
N ALA A 287 -0.53 9.39 0.81
CA ALA A 287 -0.62 9.55 -0.63
C ALA A 287 -1.22 8.32 -1.34
N LEU A 288 -0.76 7.12 -0.96
CA LEU A 288 -1.31 5.84 -1.45
C LEU A 288 -2.79 5.69 -1.07
N GLU A 289 -3.16 6.05 0.15
CA GLU A 289 -4.54 6.01 0.64
C GLU A 289 -5.46 6.94 -0.17
N ILE A 290 -5.08 8.20 -0.34
CA ILE A 290 -5.85 9.17 -1.13
C ILE A 290 -6.06 8.67 -2.55
N ARG A 291 -4.97 8.27 -3.24
CA ARG A 291 -5.05 7.83 -4.64
C ARG A 291 -5.82 6.52 -4.80
N THR A 292 -5.69 5.59 -3.86
CA THR A 292 -6.48 4.36 -3.82
C THR A 292 -7.96 4.63 -3.66
N ASN A 293 -8.33 5.51 -2.72
CA ASN A 293 -9.73 5.86 -2.49
C ASN A 293 -10.33 6.59 -3.70
N GLN A 294 -9.57 7.49 -4.33
CA GLN A 294 -9.96 8.13 -5.59
C GLN A 294 -10.20 7.08 -6.69
N LEU A 295 -9.27 6.15 -6.89
CA LEU A 295 -9.41 5.09 -7.90
C LEU A 295 -10.61 4.17 -7.63
N ARG A 296 -10.86 3.80 -6.37
CA ARG A 296 -12.04 3.01 -5.98
C ARG A 296 -13.36 3.72 -6.27
N GLU A 297 -13.44 5.03 -6.01
CA GLU A 297 -14.62 5.82 -6.35
C GLU A 297 -14.85 5.81 -7.87
N GLN A 298 -13.78 5.98 -8.66
CA GLN A 298 -13.84 5.92 -10.14
C GLN A 298 -14.30 4.57 -10.68
N ILE A 299 -13.75 3.46 -10.16
CA ILE A 299 -14.13 2.11 -10.57
C ILE A 299 -15.58 1.83 -10.17
N SER A 300 -15.98 2.24 -8.96
CA SER A 300 -17.36 2.07 -8.50
C SER A 300 -18.36 2.83 -9.37
N GLU A 301 -18.00 4.05 -9.80
CA GLU A 301 -18.80 4.84 -10.75
C GLU A 301 -18.85 4.22 -12.14
N ALA A 302 -17.72 3.70 -12.63
CA ALA A 302 -17.63 2.98 -13.89
C ALA A 302 -18.54 1.73 -13.87
N ARG A 303 -18.48 0.91 -12.81
CA ARG A 303 -19.32 -0.28 -12.63
C ARG A 303 -20.82 0.06 -12.61
N ARG A 304 -21.22 1.14 -11.94
CA ARG A 304 -22.62 1.62 -11.95
C ARG A 304 -23.10 2.11 -13.32
N SER A 305 -22.17 2.52 -14.16
CA SER A 305 -22.45 3.05 -15.50
C SER A 305 -22.37 1.96 -16.59
N ARG A 306 -22.19 0.68 -16.21
CA ARG A 306 -22.28 -0.45 -17.14
C ARG A 306 -23.73 -0.63 -17.58
N CYS A 307 -23.91 -0.86 -18.87
CA CYS A 307 -25.20 -1.19 -19.47
C CYS A 307 -24.99 -1.82 -20.84
N GLY A 308 -26.03 -2.48 -21.35
CA GLY A 308 -26.00 -3.05 -22.68
C GLY A 308 -25.88 -1.93 -23.72
N ALA A 309 -24.90 -2.04 -24.61
CA ALA A 309 -24.70 -1.09 -25.71
C ALA A 309 -24.57 -1.83 -27.03
N GLN A 310 -25.25 -1.34 -28.05
CA GLN A 310 -25.22 -1.91 -29.40
C GLN A 310 -24.93 -0.82 -30.43
N ARG A 311 -24.03 -1.12 -31.37
CA ARG A 311 -23.82 -0.26 -32.53
C ARG A 311 -25.03 -0.34 -33.47
N VAL A 312 -25.43 0.80 -34.02
CA VAL A 312 -26.54 0.88 -34.97
C VAL A 312 -26.00 1.37 -36.31
N ALA A 313 -26.15 0.54 -37.34
CA ALA A 313 -25.73 0.88 -38.70
C ALA A 313 -26.68 1.92 -39.34
N PRO A 314 -26.14 2.84 -40.18
CA PRO A 314 -26.96 3.85 -40.86
C PRO A 314 -28.00 3.24 -41.81
N GLY A 315 -29.01 4.02 -42.18
CA GLY A 315 -30.11 3.61 -43.04
C GLY A 315 -31.11 2.70 -42.34
N ALA A 316 -31.25 1.47 -42.85
CA ALA A 316 -32.25 0.50 -42.36
C ALA A 316 -32.07 0.11 -40.89
N GLY A 317 -30.83 0.07 -40.39
CA GLY A 317 -30.55 -0.21 -38.97
C GLY A 317 -31.16 0.83 -38.04
N VAL A 318 -30.97 2.12 -38.35
CA VAL A 318 -31.62 3.23 -37.63
C VAL A 318 -33.13 3.15 -37.73
N GLY A 319 -33.66 2.85 -38.92
CA GLY A 319 -35.11 2.71 -39.13
C GLY A 319 -35.73 1.61 -38.26
N TYR A 320 -35.06 0.46 -38.15
CA TYR A 320 -35.49 -0.65 -37.28
C TYR A 320 -35.49 -0.25 -35.81
N VAL A 321 -34.37 0.28 -35.30
CA VAL A 321 -34.22 0.66 -33.89
C VAL A 321 -35.23 1.74 -33.49
N VAL A 322 -35.43 2.76 -34.34
CA VAL A 322 -36.40 3.83 -34.07
C VAL A 322 -37.83 3.27 -34.04
N GLY A 323 -38.19 2.39 -34.97
CA GLY A 323 -39.50 1.73 -34.96
C GLY A 323 -39.72 0.87 -33.71
N ASP A 324 -38.75 0.02 -33.38
CA ASP A 324 -38.80 -0.87 -32.21
C ASP A 324 -39.00 -0.09 -30.90
N LEU A 325 -38.24 1.00 -30.71
CA LEU A 325 -38.36 1.82 -29.49
C LEU A 325 -39.69 2.56 -29.40
N ILE A 326 -40.28 2.97 -30.53
CA ILE A 326 -41.62 3.60 -30.54
C ILE A 326 -42.69 2.56 -30.18
N ASP A 327 -42.58 1.35 -30.71
CA ASP A 327 -43.53 0.27 -30.46
C ASP A 327 -43.47 -0.22 -29.02
N ARG A 328 -42.28 -0.26 -28.42
CA ARG A 328 -42.03 -0.67 -27.03
C ARG A 328 -42.39 0.38 -25.97
N ALA A 329 -42.59 1.65 -26.35
CA ALA A 329 -42.85 2.72 -25.39
C ALA A 329 -44.16 2.50 -24.62
N GLU A 330 -44.09 2.57 -23.28
CA GLU A 330 -45.22 2.37 -22.38
C GLU A 330 -45.67 3.65 -21.68
N HIS A 331 -44.76 4.61 -21.43
CA HIS A 331 -45.04 5.77 -20.59
C HIS A 331 -44.57 7.10 -21.19
N GLN A 332 -43.35 7.18 -21.71
CA GLN A 332 -42.77 8.36 -22.33
C GLN A 332 -41.92 8.01 -23.54
N LEU A 333 -42.08 8.79 -24.60
CA LEU A 333 -41.24 8.73 -25.79
C LEU A 333 -40.65 10.11 -26.04
N VAL A 334 -39.32 10.22 -26.04
CA VAL A 334 -38.63 11.48 -26.37
C VAL A 334 -38.03 11.38 -27.76
N LEU A 335 -38.32 12.37 -28.61
CA LEU A 335 -37.74 12.54 -29.94
C LEU A 335 -37.01 13.88 -30.01
N ALA A 336 -35.67 13.85 -30.10
CA ALA A 336 -34.85 15.02 -30.35
C ALA A 336 -34.15 14.88 -31.69
N ALA A 337 -34.45 15.78 -32.62
CA ALA A 337 -33.85 15.78 -33.96
C ALA A 337 -33.51 17.21 -34.42
N PRO A 338 -32.34 17.43 -35.05
CA PRO A 338 -31.95 18.77 -35.52
C PRO A 338 -32.91 19.32 -36.58
N THR A 339 -33.38 18.43 -37.46
CA THR A 339 -34.30 18.69 -38.56
C THR A 339 -35.32 17.55 -38.64
N ILE A 340 -36.53 17.86 -39.09
CA ILE A 340 -37.63 16.89 -39.23
C ILE A 340 -38.19 16.99 -40.65
N ALA A 341 -37.72 16.11 -41.52
CA ALA A 341 -38.23 15.96 -42.88
C ALA A 341 -39.51 15.12 -42.87
N TYR A 342 -40.53 15.53 -43.63
CA TYR A 342 -41.80 14.82 -43.64
C TYR A 342 -41.67 13.39 -44.16
N GLU A 343 -40.78 13.14 -45.14
CA GLU A 343 -40.54 11.81 -45.70
C GLU A 343 -40.01 10.81 -44.67
N ALA A 344 -39.24 11.28 -43.69
CA ALA A 344 -38.70 10.47 -42.60
C ALA A 344 -39.67 10.34 -41.42
N LEU A 345 -40.49 11.36 -41.17
CA LEU A 345 -41.51 11.36 -40.12
C LEU A 345 -42.72 10.48 -40.49
N ASN A 346 -43.19 10.57 -41.74
CA ASN A 346 -44.44 9.94 -42.19
C ASN A 346 -44.52 8.42 -41.91
N PRO A 347 -43.47 7.61 -42.13
CA PRO A 347 -43.49 6.17 -41.80
C PRO A 347 -43.63 5.88 -40.30
N LEU A 348 -43.22 6.81 -39.43
CA LEU A 348 -43.25 6.63 -37.98
C LEU A 348 -44.56 7.13 -37.34
N LEU A 349 -45.32 7.98 -38.03
CA LEU A 349 -46.58 8.54 -37.52
C LEU A 349 -47.57 7.46 -37.04
N PRO A 350 -47.79 6.33 -37.74
CA PRO A 350 -48.68 5.28 -37.25
C PRO A 350 -48.25 4.70 -35.90
N GLY A 351 -46.95 4.40 -35.72
CA GLY A 351 -46.42 3.88 -34.46
C GLY A 351 -46.53 4.91 -33.33
N ILE A 352 -46.25 6.19 -33.62
CA ILE A 352 -46.41 7.29 -32.67
C ILE A 352 -47.88 7.46 -32.27
N GLU A 353 -48.82 7.37 -33.21
CA GLU A 353 -50.25 7.43 -32.92
C GLU A 353 -50.71 6.26 -32.05
N GLU A 354 -50.24 5.04 -32.30
CA GLU A 354 -50.53 3.89 -31.44
C GLU A 354 -49.94 4.05 -30.03
N ALA A 355 -48.70 4.57 -29.90
CA ALA A 355 -48.12 4.89 -28.61
C ALA A 355 -48.97 5.93 -27.84
N LEU A 356 -49.40 7.00 -28.50
CA LEU A 356 -50.28 8.01 -27.90
C LEU A 356 -51.64 7.43 -27.48
N LYS A 357 -52.21 6.48 -28.26
CA LYS A 357 -53.44 5.76 -27.88
C LYS A 357 -53.26 4.88 -26.64
N ARG A 358 -52.07 4.28 -26.45
CA ARG A 358 -51.70 3.55 -25.23
C ARG A 358 -51.54 4.47 -24.01
N GLY A 359 -51.46 5.79 -24.22
CA GLY A 359 -51.33 6.78 -23.16
C GLY A 359 -49.90 7.27 -22.93
N VAL A 360 -48.96 6.91 -23.82
CA VAL A 360 -47.56 7.37 -23.80
C VAL A 360 -47.53 8.89 -23.98
N THR A 361 -46.65 9.56 -23.24
CA THR A 361 -46.36 10.99 -23.42
C THR A 361 -45.26 11.18 -24.45
N LEU A 362 -45.53 11.89 -25.54
CA LEU A 362 -44.55 12.26 -26.57
C LEU A 362 -43.90 13.60 -26.24
N VAL A 363 -42.57 13.64 -26.15
CA VAL A 363 -41.77 14.86 -25.97
C VAL A 363 -40.95 15.10 -27.22
N LEU A 364 -41.05 16.29 -27.82
CA LEU A 364 -40.37 16.59 -29.07
C LEU A 364 -39.48 17.84 -28.97
N LEU A 365 -38.17 17.66 -29.20
CA LEU A 365 -37.18 18.74 -29.33
C LEU A 365 -36.70 18.85 -30.77
N TRP A 366 -36.65 20.07 -31.29
CA TRP A 366 -36.27 20.28 -32.69
C TRP A 366 -35.57 21.60 -32.93
N GLY A 367 -34.87 21.66 -34.07
CA GLY A 367 -34.23 22.86 -34.59
C GLY A 367 -32.80 23.00 -34.06
N ASP A 368 -31.84 23.05 -34.98
CA ASP A 368 -30.40 23.14 -34.71
C ASP A 368 -29.90 24.56 -34.40
N HIS A 369 -30.79 25.56 -34.36
CA HIS A 369 -30.48 26.95 -34.02
C HIS A 369 -31.75 27.72 -33.63
N PRO A 370 -31.66 28.88 -32.95
CA PRO A 370 -32.84 29.59 -32.41
C PRO A 370 -33.88 30.03 -33.45
N SER A 371 -33.44 30.27 -34.69
CA SER A 371 -34.29 30.70 -35.81
C SER A 371 -34.74 29.56 -36.72
N ALA A 372 -34.49 28.29 -36.36
CA ALA A 372 -34.94 27.14 -37.13
C ALA A 372 -36.46 27.15 -37.31
N LYS A 373 -36.93 26.71 -38.48
CA LYS A 373 -38.36 26.53 -38.78
C LYS A 373 -38.60 25.09 -39.21
N LEU A 374 -39.72 24.51 -38.75
CA LEU A 374 -40.17 23.22 -39.25
C LEU A 374 -40.57 23.33 -40.72
N GLU A 375 -40.40 22.24 -41.45
CA GLU A 375 -40.99 22.10 -42.76
C GLU A 375 -42.53 22.18 -42.63
N PRO A 376 -43.25 22.90 -43.51
CA PRO A 376 -44.70 23.08 -43.38
C PRO A 376 -45.50 21.79 -43.22
N ARG A 377 -45.14 20.71 -43.92
CA ARG A 377 -45.83 19.41 -43.82
C ARG A 377 -45.60 18.74 -42.47
N SER A 378 -44.36 18.74 -41.99
CA SER A 378 -43.99 18.23 -40.66
C SER A 378 -44.66 19.05 -39.55
N GLU A 379 -44.69 20.39 -39.68
CA GLU A 379 -45.36 21.27 -38.73
C GLU A 379 -46.85 20.92 -38.62
N ILE A 380 -47.57 20.82 -39.76
CA ILE A 380 -48.99 20.49 -39.77
C ILE A 380 -49.24 19.12 -39.10
N ALA A 381 -48.48 18.09 -39.45
CA ALA A 381 -48.66 16.75 -38.91
C ALA A 381 -48.45 16.69 -37.39
N LEU A 382 -47.38 17.33 -36.89
CA LEU A 382 -47.05 17.32 -35.46
C LEU A 382 -48.02 18.16 -34.62
N PHE A 383 -48.46 19.32 -35.12
CA PHE A 383 -49.45 20.14 -34.41
C PHE A 383 -50.86 19.56 -34.46
N ASP A 384 -51.20 18.80 -35.51
CA ASP A 384 -52.43 17.99 -35.55
C ASP A 384 -52.42 16.89 -34.48
N LEU A 385 -51.30 16.17 -34.31
CA LEU A 385 -51.13 15.22 -33.20
C LEU A 385 -51.29 15.91 -31.83
N LYS A 386 -50.69 17.08 -31.64
CA LYS A 386 -50.83 17.86 -30.41
C LYS A 386 -52.28 18.26 -30.13
N ALA A 387 -53.04 18.60 -31.17
CA ALA A 387 -54.46 18.95 -31.05
C ALA A 387 -55.33 17.73 -30.70
N ARG A 388 -55.06 16.56 -31.30
CA ARG A 388 -55.81 15.31 -31.05
C ARG A 388 -55.52 14.69 -29.67
N TYR A 389 -54.28 14.80 -29.19
CA TYR A 389 -53.80 14.19 -27.94
C TYR A 389 -53.32 15.26 -26.95
N ALA A 390 -54.20 16.19 -26.59
CA ALA A 390 -53.88 17.30 -25.69
C ALA A 390 -53.35 16.80 -24.33
N GLY A 391 -52.26 17.39 -23.86
CA GLY A 391 -51.59 16.99 -22.60
C GLY A 391 -50.69 15.77 -22.70
N LYS A 392 -50.71 15.03 -23.82
CA LYS A 392 -49.81 13.90 -24.09
C LYS A 392 -48.71 14.22 -25.11
N VAL A 393 -48.81 15.34 -25.81
CA VAL A 393 -47.78 15.79 -26.77
C VAL A 393 -47.16 17.11 -26.30
N LEU A 394 -45.91 17.05 -25.87
CA LEU A 394 -45.08 18.19 -25.53
C LEU A 394 -44.28 18.61 -26.77
N LEU A 395 -44.77 19.65 -27.44
CA LEU A 395 -44.19 20.19 -28.67
C LEU A 395 -44.34 21.71 -28.69
N GLU A 396 -43.26 22.43 -28.97
CA GLU A 396 -43.27 23.89 -29.07
C GLU A 396 -42.97 24.40 -30.47
N LYS A 397 -43.53 25.59 -30.80
CA LYS A 397 -43.18 26.31 -32.04
C LYS A 397 -41.78 26.91 -32.00
N ARG A 398 -41.23 27.11 -30.80
CA ARG A 398 -39.89 27.64 -30.62
C ARG A 398 -38.89 26.49 -30.74
N SER A 399 -37.87 26.68 -31.58
CA SER A 399 -36.71 25.79 -31.67
C SER A 399 -36.06 25.59 -30.31
N SER A 400 -35.73 24.34 -30.00
CA SER A 400 -34.92 23.94 -28.84
C SER A 400 -33.44 24.25 -29.01
N SER A 401 -33.01 24.70 -30.20
CA SER A 401 -31.60 24.96 -30.54
C SER A 401 -30.72 23.75 -30.22
N SER A 402 -31.16 22.56 -30.61
CA SER A 402 -30.51 21.29 -30.36
C SER A 402 -30.12 20.62 -31.67
N ALA A 403 -28.85 20.23 -31.78
CA ALA A 403 -28.35 19.42 -32.89
C ALA A 403 -28.43 17.91 -32.60
N ALA A 404 -28.99 17.52 -31.45
CA ALA A 404 -29.06 16.13 -31.00
C ALA A 404 -29.89 15.26 -31.95
N SER A 405 -29.41 14.03 -32.18
CA SER A 405 -30.20 12.95 -32.77
C SER A 405 -30.40 11.89 -31.69
N LEU A 406 -31.43 12.06 -30.88
CA LEU A 406 -31.67 11.28 -29.67
C LEU A 406 -33.11 10.79 -29.64
N LEU A 407 -33.29 9.51 -29.35
CA LEU A 407 -34.60 8.91 -29.06
C LEU A 407 -34.51 8.22 -27.70
N ILE A 408 -35.47 8.46 -26.81
CA ILE A 408 -35.54 7.79 -25.51
C ILE A 408 -36.88 7.10 -25.37
N CYS A 409 -36.85 5.82 -25.00
CA CYS A 409 -38.00 5.00 -24.66
C CYS A 409 -38.02 4.81 -23.14
N ASP A 410 -38.98 5.46 -22.49
CA ASP A 410 -39.15 5.48 -21.04
C ASP A 410 -37.84 5.84 -20.30
N HIS A 411 -37.56 5.20 -19.18
CA HIS A 411 -36.27 5.25 -18.49
C HIS A 411 -35.36 4.06 -18.84
N ARG A 412 -35.71 3.25 -19.85
CA ARG A 412 -35.05 1.96 -20.11
C ARG A 412 -34.03 2.02 -21.23
N ALA A 413 -34.38 2.64 -22.36
CA ALA A 413 -33.56 2.57 -23.56
C ALA A 413 -33.38 3.93 -24.24
N ALA A 414 -32.22 4.16 -24.84
CA ALA A 414 -31.96 5.36 -25.62
C ALA A 414 -31.11 5.07 -26.86
N TYR A 415 -31.48 5.69 -27.99
CA TYR A 415 -30.69 5.72 -29.20
C TYR A 415 -30.04 7.10 -29.37
N VAL A 416 -28.72 7.14 -29.51
CA VAL A 416 -27.94 8.36 -29.79
C VAL A 416 -27.22 8.20 -31.13
N GLY A 417 -27.61 9.04 -32.10
CA GLY A 417 -27.06 9.03 -33.45
C GLY A 417 -26.15 10.21 -33.75
N SER A 418 -25.28 10.05 -34.75
CA SER A 418 -24.45 11.16 -35.23
C SER A 418 -25.18 12.15 -36.14
N ARG A 419 -26.24 11.70 -36.84
CA ARG A 419 -27.08 12.52 -37.72
C ARG A 419 -28.54 12.25 -37.42
N GLY A 420 -29.39 13.26 -37.63
CA GLY A 420 -30.83 13.20 -37.34
C GLY A 420 -31.51 11.98 -37.94
N PHE A 421 -32.13 11.15 -37.08
CA PHE A 421 -32.90 9.99 -37.53
C PHE A 421 -34.17 10.37 -38.32
N LEU A 422 -34.64 11.62 -38.19
CA LEU A 422 -35.74 12.22 -38.99
C LEU A 422 -35.23 13.04 -40.19
N SER A 423 -34.07 12.68 -40.73
CA SER A 423 -33.49 13.32 -41.92
C SER A 423 -33.33 12.33 -43.07
N ALA A 424 -33.10 12.84 -44.29
CA ALA A 424 -32.98 12.00 -45.49
C ALA A 424 -31.80 11.00 -45.45
N GLU A 425 -30.71 11.35 -44.76
CA GLU A 425 -29.54 10.47 -44.59
C GLU A 425 -29.25 10.29 -43.10
N THR A 426 -29.37 9.06 -42.59
CA THR A 426 -29.04 8.74 -41.20
C THR A 426 -27.57 8.33 -41.02
N GLY A 427 -27.01 8.68 -39.86
CA GLY A 427 -25.67 8.29 -39.44
C GLY A 427 -25.68 7.03 -38.60
N ALA A 428 -24.51 6.45 -38.38
CA ALA A 428 -24.37 5.43 -37.36
C ALA A 428 -24.65 6.03 -35.97
N GLY A 429 -25.02 5.18 -35.04
CA GLY A 429 -25.33 5.57 -33.67
C GLY A 429 -25.12 4.41 -32.71
N VAL A 430 -25.56 4.63 -31.48
CA VAL A 430 -25.49 3.66 -30.39
C VAL A 430 -26.87 3.55 -29.75
N LEU A 431 -27.32 2.32 -29.58
CA LEU A 431 -28.48 1.96 -28.76
C LEU A 431 -27.97 1.53 -27.38
N VAL A 432 -28.58 2.04 -26.33
CA VAL A 432 -28.31 1.69 -24.94
C VAL A 432 -29.55 1.10 -24.32
N GLU A 433 -29.39 -0.01 -23.60
CA GLU A 433 -30.44 -0.77 -22.93
C GLU A 433 -29.94 -1.30 -21.57
N PRO A 434 -30.84 -1.78 -20.68
CA PRO A 434 -30.42 -2.48 -19.48
C PRO A 434 -29.53 -3.69 -19.83
N SER A 435 -28.57 -4.00 -18.97
CA SER A 435 -27.76 -5.22 -19.10
C SER A 435 -28.65 -6.47 -19.06
N GLU A 436 -28.30 -7.53 -19.79
CA GLU A 436 -29.09 -8.79 -19.83
C GLU A 436 -29.30 -9.39 -18.43
N ASP A 437 -28.34 -9.20 -17.53
CA ASP A 437 -28.35 -9.75 -16.17
C ASP A 437 -29.17 -8.91 -15.18
N THR A 438 -29.59 -7.70 -15.55
CA THR A 438 -30.26 -6.78 -14.63
C THR A 438 -31.38 -5.95 -15.29
N ASP A 439 -32.56 -5.88 -14.68
CA ASP A 439 -33.60 -4.91 -15.12
C ASP A 439 -33.37 -3.49 -14.56
N THR A 440 -32.12 -3.17 -14.20
CA THR A 440 -31.79 -1.84 -13.65
C THR A 440 -31.70 -0.83 -14.80
N PRO A 441 -32.45 0.28 -14.74
CA PRO A 441 -32.38 1.35 -15.73
C PRO A 441 -30.94 1.89 -15.91
N PRO A 442 -30.43 2.05 -17.14
CA PRO A 442 -29.10 2.60 -17.37
C PRO A 442 -28.99 4.05 -16.87
N LEU A 443 -27.93 4.35 -16.12
CA LEU A 443 -27.72 5.70 -15.56
C LEU A 443 -27.62 6.78 -16.65
N CYS A 444 -26.99 6.46 -17.77
CA CYS A 444 -26.87 7.40 -18.90
C CYS A 444 -28.24 7.76 -19.52
N VAL A 445 -29.25 6.89 -19.45
CA VAL A 445 -30.61 7.20 -19.93
C VAL A 445 -31.27 8.25 -19.02
N ALA A 446 -31.09 8.12 -17.70
CA ALA A 446 -31.55 9.14 -16.75
C ALA A 446 -30.82 10.48 -16.95
N ASP A 447 -29.51 10.46 -17.23
CA ASP A 447 -28.75 11.67 -17.57
C ASP A 447 -29.28 12.34 -18.85
N LEU A 448 -29.61 11.56 -19.87
CA LEU A 448 -30.19 12.05 -21.12
C LEU A 448 -31.58 12.66 -20.91
N LEU A 449 -32.43 12.06 -20.07
CA LEU A 449 -33.73 12.61 -19.69
C LEU A 449 -33.60 13.94 -18.92
N SER A 450 -32.62 14.03 -17.99
CA SER A 450 -32.29 15.28 -17.30
C SER A 450 -31.83 16.37 -18.29
N TRP A 451 -30.99 16.01 -19.26
CA TRP A 451 -30.58 16.91 -20.34
C TRP A 451 -31.77 17.39 -21.18
N VAL A 452 -32.69 16.48 -21.54
CA VAL A 452 -33.92 16.80 -22.28
C VAL A 452 -34.75 17.88 -21.57
N ARG A 453 -34.98 17.72 -20.26
CA ARG A 453 -35.73 18.70 -19.45
C ARG A 453 -35.04 20.07 -19.41
N ARG A 454 -33.71 20.09 -19.39
CA ARG A 454 -32.90 21.32 -19.38
C ARG A 454 -32.92 22.09 -20.69
N VAL A 455 -32.93 21.37 -21.82
CA VAL A 455 -32.88 21.95 -23.17
C VAL A 455 -34.28 22.36 -23.67
N TYR A 456 -35.34 21.85 -23.04
CA TYR A 456 -36.71 22.15 -23.45
C TYR A 456 -37.02 23.67 -23.38
N PRO A 457 -37.67 24.28 -24.39
CA PRO A 457 -37.79 25.74 -24.50
C PRO A 457 -38.49 26.47 -23.34
N TYR A 458 -39.44 25.81 -22.67
CA TYR A 458 -40.22 26.38 -21.58
C TYR A 458 -40.12 25.52 -20.32
N TRP A 459 -39.55 26.11 -19.26
CA TRP A 459 -39.28 25.42 -17.99
C TRP A 459 -40.53 24.80 -17.37
N ASP A 460 -41.64 25.55 -17.30
CA ASP A 460 -42.87 25.10 -16.63
C ASP A 460 -43.44 23.85 -17.31
N THR A 461 -43.39 23.79 -18.65
CA THR A 461 -43.80 22.61 -19.42
C THR A 461 -42.80 21.47 -19.27
N ALA A 462 -41.50 21.79 -19.20
CA ALA A 462 -40.45 20.79 -19.01
C ALA A 462 -40.61 20.00 -17.70
N GLN A 463 -41.26 20.57 -16.67
CA GLN A 463 -41.55 19.86 -15.42
C GLN A 463 -42.42 18.61 -15.59
N SER A 464 -43.16 18.51 -16.69
CA SER A 464 -43.99 17.33 -17.00
C SER A 464 -43.22 16.18 -17.65
N ILE A 465 -41.93 16.36 -17.92
CA ILE A 465 -41.05 15.33 -18.49
C ILE A 465 -40.55 14.45 -17.33
N ALA A 466 -40.90 13.17 -17.38
CA ALA A 466 -40.49 12.16 -16.41
C ALA A 466 -38.99 11.87 -16.53
N ILE A 467 -38.29 11.79 -15.39
CA ILE A 467 -36.85 11.53 -15.32
C ILE A 467 -36.57 10.34 -14.39
N ALA A 468 -37.20 10.32 -13.21
CA ALA A 468 -36.93 9.31 -12.20
C ALA A 468 -37.75 8.04 -12.47
N PRO A 469 -37.25 6.84 -12.12
CA PRO A 469 -38.01 5.58 -12.27
C PRO A 469 -39.40 5.61 -11.62
N ASP A 470 -39.55 6.38 -10.53
CA ASP A 470 -40.82 6.54 -9.82
C ASP A 470 -41.88 7.31 -10.63
N ASP A 471 -41.45 8.26 -11.48
CA ASP A 471 -42.33 9.00 -12.40
C ASP A 471 -43.00 8.07 -13.43
N PHE A 472 -42.33 6.94 -13.71
CA PHE A 472 -42.77 5.89 -14.63
C PHE A 472 -43.66 4.83 -13.94
N GLY A 473 -44.19 5.12 -12.74
CA GLY A 473 -45.12 4.21 -12.05
C GLY A 473 -44.46 2.96 -11.44
N ARG A 474 -43.13 2.81 -11.55
CA ARG A 474 -42.39 1.77 -10.84
C ARG A 474 -42.19 2.18 -9.39
N THR A 475 -43.13 1.81 -8.51
CA THR A 475 -42.89 1.84 -7.06
C THR A 475 -41.95 0.71 -6.68
N GLY A 476 -40.65 0.93 -6.91
CA GLY A 476 -39.62 0.04 -6.39
C GLY A 476 -39.57 0.14 -4.88
N ARG A 477 -40.47 -0.58 -4.17
CA ARG A 477 -40.30 -0.94 -2.76
C ARG A 477 -39.10 -1.88 -2.63
N GLY A 478 -37.93 -1.28 -2.74
CA GLY A 478 -36.66 -1.88 -2.38
C GLY A 478 -35.76 -0.70 -2.09
N VAL A 479 -35.41 -0.49 -0.81
CA VAL A 479 -34.22 0.29 -0.51
C VAL A 479 -33.13 -0.30 -1.40
N PRO A 480 -32.51 0.47 -2.32
CA PRO A 480 -31.45 -0.07 -3.14
C PRO A 480 -30.45 -0.68 -2.17
N ALA A 481 -30.17 -1.97 -2.33
CA ALA A 481 -29.09 -2.60 -1.60
C ALA A 481 -27.87 -1.70 -1.80
N GLU A 482 -27.20 -1.30 -0.72
CA GLU A 482 -25.90 -0.65 -0.88
C GLU A 482 -25.09 -1.55 -1.79
N PRO A 483 -24.51 -1.01 -2.88
CA PRO A 483 -23.78 -1.84 -3.83
C PRO A 483 -22.77 -2.64 -3.02
N ALA A 484 -22.86 -3.97 -3.13
CA ALA A 484 -21.95 -4.85 -2.42
C ALA A 484 -20.52 -4.37 -2.68
N ARG A 485 -19.72 -4.26 -1.61
CA ARG A 485 -18.31 -3.88 -1.75
C ARG A 485 -17.67 -4.86 -2.72
N TRP A 486 -17.14 -4.35 -3.82
CA TRP A 486 -16.56 -5.18 -4.86
C TRP A 486 -15.08 -5.50 -4.61
N TRP A 487 -14.46 -4.78 -3.66
CA TRP A 487 -13.10 -5.02 -3.22
C TRP A 487 -13.10 -5.86 -1.94
N ARG A 488 -12.13 -6.75 -1.82
CA ARG A 488 -11.91 -7.64 -0.67
C ARG A 488 -11.05 -6.97 0.38
N TRP A 489 -10.03 -6.22 -0.02
CA TRP A 489 -9.02 -5.70 0.89
C TRP A 489 -9.20 -4.21 1.14
N GLY A 490 -9.16 -3.76 2.40
CA GLY A 490 -9.11 -2.34 2.74
C GLY A 490 -7.70 -1.77 2.51
N PRO A 491 -7.52 -0.43 2.45
CA PRO A 491 -6.18 0.12 2.62
C PRO A 491 -5.63 -0.37 3.98
N PRO A 492 -4.36 -0.79 4.07
CA PRO A 492 -3.78 -1.18 5.35
C PRO A 492 -3.77 0.01 6.32
N GLU A 493 -3.82 -0.24 7.62
CA GLU A 493 -3.70 0.82 8.63
C GLU A 493 -2.23 1.10 8.95
N LEU A 494 -1.92 2.33 9.33
CA LEU A 494 -0.64 2.72 9.92
C LEU A 494 -0.79 2.77 11.45
N PRO A 495 -0.39 1.73 12.20
CA PRO A 495 -0.57 1.67 13.65
C PRO A 495 0.33 2.67 14.38
N GLU A 496 -0.10 3.05 15.60
CA GLU A 496 0.76 3.75 16.54
C GLU A 496 1.93 2.82 16.95
N GLY A 497 3.18 3.28 16.85
CA GLY A 497 4.39 2.48 17.14
C GLY A 497 5.04 1.78 15.94
N TRP A 498 4.65 2.12 14.70
CA TRP A 498 5.32 1.60 13.48
C TRP A 498 6.83 1.88 13.43
N ASP A 499 7.29 2.87 14.18
CA ASP A 499 8.69 3.29 14.31
C ASP A 499 9.53 2.41 15.25
N GLU A 500 8.91 1.50 16.01
CA GLU A 500 9.61 0.55 16.89
C GLU A 500 10.35 -0.54 16.10
N ASP A 501 9.76 -1.04 15.01
CA ASP A 501 10.39 -1.94 14.03
C ASP A 501 10.05 -1.49 12.59
N PRO A 502 10.68 -0.41 12.11
CA PRO A 502 10.35 0.20 10.82
C PRO A 502 10.48 -0.78 9.65
N VAL A 503 11.50 -1.65 9.68
CA VAL A 503 11.77 -2.62 8.61
C VAL A 503 10.74 -3.75 8.61
N GLY A 504 10.41 -4.32 9.79
CA GLY A 504 9.41 -5.37 9.90
C GLY A 504 8.02 -4.88 9.53
N PHE A 505 7.64 -3.68 10.00
CA PHE A 505 6.39 -3.05 9.62
C PHE A 505 6.34 -2.77 8.12
N GLN A 506 7.41 -2.19 7.54
CA GLN A 506 7.45 -1.83 6.13
C GLN A 506 7.24 -3.05 5.21
N VAL A 507 7.77 -4.22 5.56
CA VAL A 507 7.60 -5.45 4.74
C VAL A 507 6.14 -5.90 4.71
N GLY A 508 5.49 -6.03 5.88
CA GLY A 508 4.08 -6.39 5.95
C GLY A 508 3.17 -5.31 5.34
N TRP A 509 3.51 -4.04 5.55
CA TRP A 509 2.83 -2.89 4.96
C TRP A 509 2.94 -2.90 3.42
N ALA A 510 4.12 -3.15 2.85
CA ALA A 510 4.35 -3.24 1.42
C ALA A 510 3.57 -4.42 0.80
N ALA A 511 3.57 -5.58 1.46
CA ALA A 511 2.80 -6.74 1.02
C ALA A 511 1.27 -6.50 1.06
N ALA A 512 0.78 -5.85 2.12
CA ALA A 512 -0.62 -5.45 2.23
C ALA A 512 -1.02 -4.43 1.13
N TRP A 513 -0.15 -3.47 0.81
CA TRP A 513 -0.37 -2.58 -0.33
C TRP A 513 -0.28 -3.31 -1.67
N GLY A 514 0.66 -4.24 -1.85
CA GLY A 514 0.78 -5.05 -3.07
C GLY A 514 -0.50 -5.81 -3.38
N ARG A 515 -1.10 -6.40 -2.35
CA ARG A 515 -2.44 -7.01 -2.38
C ARG A 515 -3.50 -6.02 -2.89
N VAL A 516 -3.65 -4.87 -2.22
CA VAL A 516 -4.62 -3.83 -2.59
C VAL A 516 -4.42 -3.33 -4.02
N LEU A 517 -3.19 -2.99 -4.40
CA LEU A 517 -2.87 -2.42 -5.71
C LEU A 517 -3.16 -3.41 -6.85
N ARG A 518 -2.88 -4.70 -6.65
CA ARG A 518 -3.18 -5.75 -7.63
C ARG A 518 -4.69 -5.90 -7.86
N GLU A 519 -5.48 -5.92 -6.78
CA GLU A 519 -6.94 -5.96 -6.88
C GLU A 519 -7.49 -4.72 -7.63
N LEU A 520 -6.90 -3.54 -7.44
CA LEU A 520 -7.29 -2.33 -8.17
C LEU A 520 -6.97 -2.42 -9.66
N VAL A 521 -5.78 -2.92 -10.03
CA VAL A 521 -5.39 -3.09 -11.43
C VAL A 521 -6.32 -4.08 -12.13
N ASP A 522 -6.62 -5.22 -11.50
CA ASP A 522 -7.57 -6.20 -12.02
C ASP A 522 -8.96 -5.59 -12.21
N ALA A 523 -9.41 -4.77 -11.26
CA ALA A 523 -10.70 -4.11 -11.34
C ALA A 523 -10.75 -3.01 -12.41
N VAL A 524 -9.65 -2.31 -12.71
CA VAL A 524 -9.58 -1.41 -13.87
C VAL A 524 -9.61 -2.21 -15.16
N ASN A 525 -8.83 -3.29 -15.27
CA ASN A 525 -8.87 -4.16 -16.44
C ASN A 525 -10.28 -4.72 -16.69
N ASP A 526 -11.00 -5.11 -15.64
CA ASP A 526 -12.41 -5.50 -15.71
C ASP A 526 -13.29 -4.39 -16.31
N VAL A 527 -13.11 -3.12 -15.91
CA VAL A 527 -13.86 -1.98 -16.48
C VAL A 527 -13.74 -1.91 -18.01
N HIS A 528 -12.58 -2.25 -18.58
CA HIS A 528 -12.33 -2.19 -20.03
C HIS A 528 -12.64 -3.49 -20.79
N ARG A 529 -12.60 -4.65 -20.11
CA ARG A 529 -12.75 -5.99 -20.71
C ARG A 529 -14.11 -6.65 -20.44
N GLY A 530 -14.88 -6.17 -19.47
CA GLY A 530 -16.17 -6.75 -19.13
C GLY A 530 -17.13 -6.76 -20.34
N ALA A 531 -18.07 -7.69 -20.31
CA ALA A 531 -19.03 -7.92 -21.41
C ALA A 531 -19.83 -6.66 -21.76
N ASP A 532 -20.36 -5.98 -20.73
CA ASP A 532 -21.04 -4.71 -20.90
C ASP A 532 -20.07 -3.53 -20.77
N PRO A 533 -20.05 -2.62 -21.77
CA PRO A 533 -19.22 -1.43 -21.69
C PRO A 533 -19.77 -0.42 -20.68
N VAL A 534 -18.90 0.48 -20.25
CA VAL A 534 -19.28 1.63 -19.44
C VAL A 534 -19.74 2.76 -20.35
N VAL A 535 -20.99 3.19 -20.21
CA VAL A 535 -21.60 4.22 -21.06
C VAL A 535 -21.97 5.44 -20.23
N ARG A 536 -21.51 6.60 -20.67
CA ARG A 536 -21.78 7.89 -20.02
C ARG A 536 -22.32 8.89 -21.02
N ALA A 537 -23.40 9.57 -20.66
CA ALA A 537 -23.91 10.67 -21.46
C ALA A 537 -22.99 11.89 -21.35
N VAL A 538 -22.70 12.52 -22.47
CA VAL A 538 -21.86 13.72 -22.56
C VAL A 538 -22.56 14.75 -23.45
N TRP A 539 -22.49 16.02 -23.08
CA TRP A 539 -23.14 17.09 -23.83
C TRP A 539 -22.33 18.38 -23.81
N ASP A 540 -22.58 19.22 -24.81
CA ASP A 540 -22.00 20.56 -24.96
C ASP A 540 -20.47 20.59 -24.72
N GLY A 541 -20.02 21.43 -23.78
CA GLY A 541 -18.61 21.60 -23.43
C GLY A 541 -17.92 20.34 -22.91
N ALA A 542 -18.66 19.45 -22.22
CA ALA A 542 -18.11 18.20 -21.73
C ALA A 542 -17.71 17.25 -22.86
N TYR A 543 -18.42 17.32 -24.01
CA TYR A 543 -18.06 16.55 -25.19
C TYR A 543 -16.70 17.00 -25.75
N ALA A 544 -16.50 18.32 -25.91
CA ALA A 544 -15.26 18.87 -26.43
C ALA A 544 -14.05 18.59 -25.51
N GLU A 545 -14.27 18.58 -24.20
CA GLU A 545 -13.27 18.15 -23.22
C GLU A 545 -12.91 16.67 -23.38
N VAL A 546 -13.91 15.79 -23.51
CA VAL A 546 -13.70 14.36 -23.76
C VAL A 546 -12.93 14.16 -25.06
N VAL A 547 -13.31 14.80 -26.17
CA VAL A 547 -12.56 14.73 -27.43
C VAL A 547 -11.12 15.19 -27.26
N GLY A 548 -10.92 16.36 -26.64
CA GLY A 548 -9.59 16.90 -26.39
C GLY A 548 -8.71 15.95 -25.58
N ARG A 549 -9.31 15.30 -24.57
CA ARG A 549 -8.67 14.25 -23.75
C ARG A 549 -8.32 13.04 -24.58
N LEU A 550 -9.28 12.44 -25.29
CA LEU A 550 -9.06 11.21 -26.08
C LEU A 550 -7.92 11.39 -27.11
N VAL A 551 -7.83 12.56 -27.73
CA VAL A 551 -6.74 12.91 -28.66
C VAL A 551 -5.41 13.09 -27.95
N ALA A 552 -5.40 13.61 -26.73
CA ALA A 552 -4.18 13.85 -25.95
C ALA A 552 -3.64 12.61 -25.23
N SER A 553 -4.53 11.69 -24.81
CA SER A 553 -4.19 10.49 -24.04
C SER A 553 -3.99 9.22 -24.87
N ALA A 554 -4.25 9.30 -26.18
CA ALA A 554 -4.03 8.21 -27.13
C ALA A 554 -2.60 7.69 -27.05
N GLY A 555 -2.46 6.40 -26.70
CA GLY A 555 -1.15 5.74 -26.61
C GLY A 555 -0.75 5.11 -27.92
N GLU A 556 -1.65 4.31 -28.50
CA GLU A 556 -1.32 3.47 -29.65
C GLU A 556 -2.15 3.82 -30.88
N ARG A 557 -3.45 4.10 -30.72
CA ARG A 557 -4.38 4.19 -31.83
C ARG A 557 -5.39 5.29 -31.63
N LEU A 558 -5.61 6.08 -32.68
CA LEU A 558 -6.56 7.19 -32.66
C LEU A 558 -7.30 7.26 -33.99
N ALA A 559 -8.62 7.32 -33.95
CA ALA A 559 -9.46 7.61 -35.11
C ALA A 559 -10.29 8.86 -34.85
N VAL A 560 -10.28 9.79 -35.81
CA VAL A 560 -11.14 10.98 -35.81
C VAL A 560 -11.99 10.94 -37.06
N THR A 561 -13.32 10.82 -36.90
CA THR A 561 -14.26 10.73 -38.01
C THR A 561 -15.35 11.80 -37.91
N ASP A 562 -15.61 12.47 -39.03
CA ASP A 562 -16.62 13.52 -39.11
C ASP A 562 -17.25 13.58 -40.51
N ASP A 563 -18.49 14.06 -40.57
CA ASP A 563 -19.21 14.30 -41.81
C ASP A 563 -19.07 15.75 -42.29
N ARG A 564 -18.33 16.58 -41.55
CA ARG A 564 -17.97 17.96 -41.86
C ARG A 564 -16.51 18.24 -41.46
N ALA A 565 -15.86 19.17 -42.16
CA ALA A 565 -14.55 19.67 -41.76
C ALA A 565 -14.42 21.18 -42.02
N GLU A 566 -13.84 21.89 -41.06
CA GLU A 566 -13.66 23.34 -41.10
C GLU A 566 -12.22 23.75 -40.80
N HIS A 567 -11.79 24.86 -41.41
CA HIS A 567 -10.43 25.37 -41.29
C HIS A 567 -10.08 25.75 -39.84
N GLU A 568 -11.05 26.22 -39.07
CA GLU A 568 -10.89 26.65 -37.68
C GLU A 568 -10.68 25.48 -36.71
N ALA A 569 -11.29 24.32 -36.97
CA ALA A 569 -11.10 23.11 -36.17
C ALA A 569 -9.86 22.30 -36.62
N CYS A 570 -9.51 22.39 -37.89
CA CYS A 570 -8.35 21.73 -38.50
C CYS A 570 -7.11 22.63 -38.45
N ASP A 571 -6.70 23.01 -37.24
CA ASP A 571 -5.63 23.98 -36.98
C ASP A 571 -4.24 23.33 -36.84
N GLU A 572 -3.23 24.17 -36.60
CA GLU A 572 -1.85 23.73 -36.33
C GLU A 572 -1.75 22.85 -35.08
N THR A 573 -2.56 23.12 -34.05
CA THR A 573 -2.54 22.37 -32.79
C THR A 573 -2.96 20.93 -32.99
N LEU A 574 -4.12 20.71 -33.61
CA LEU A 574 -4.62 19.37 -33.90
C LEU A 574 -3.61 18.61 -34.77
N ALA A 575 -3.06 19.28 -35.80
CA ALA A 575 -2.06 18.70 -36.68
C ALA A 575 -0.82 18.20 -35.92
N LEU A 576 -0.28 19.03 -35.02
CA LEU A 576 0.90 18.69 -34.23
C LEU A 576 0.65 17.54 -33.25
N ARG A 577 -0.54 17.47 -32.63
CA ARG A 577 -0.90 16.35 -31.73
C ARG A 577 -0.95 15.02 -32.47
N LEU A 578 -1.68 14.98 -33.59
CA LEU A 578 -1.79 13.78 -34.43
C LEU A 578 -0.42 13.38 -35.01
N ARG A 579 0.42 14.35 -35.37
CA ARG A 579 1.80 14.08 -35.81
C ARG A 579 2.66 13.45 -34.71
N ARG A 580 2.63 13.98 -33.48
CA ARG A 580 3.41 13.44 -32.36
C ARG A 580 3.04 11.99 -32.05
N LEU A 581 1.75 11.67 -32.05
CA LEU A 581 1.29 10.30 -31.87
C LEU A 581 1.84 9.39 -32.97
N ARG A 582 1.78 9.82 -34.23
CA ARG A 582 2.34 9.07 -35.38
C ARG A 582 3.85 8.92 -35.28
N GLU A 583 4.57 9.97 -34.89
CA GLU A 583 6.03 9.97 -34.73
C GLU A 583 6.47 9.09 -33.55
N ALA A 584 5.63 8.91 -32.53
CA ALA A 584 5.83 7.97 -31.43
C ALA A 584 5.50 6.50 -31.78
N GLY A 585 5.09 6.22 -33.03
CA GLY A 585 4.76 4.87 -33.51
C GLY A 585 3.27 4.51 -33.46
N GLY A 586 2.40 5.43 -33.02
CA GLY A 586 0.95 5.21 -32.99
C GLY A 586 0.28 5.29 -34.37
N VAL A 587 -0.86 4.64 -34.53
CA VAL A 587 -1.67 4.62 -35.76
C VAL A 587 -2.77 5.67 -35.69
N VAL A 588 -2.78 6.60 -36.65
CA VAL A 588 -3.80 7.66 -36.74
C VAL A 588 -4.67 7.44 -37.96
N HIS A 589 -5.98 7.28 -37.75
CA HIS A 589 -7.00 7.27 -38.79
C HIS A 589 -7.75 8.60 -38.81
N LEU A 590 -7.91 9.18 -40.00
CA LEU A 590 -8.62 10.44 -40.17
C LEU A 590 -9.62 10.31 -41.31
N GLN A 591 -10.89 10.60 -41.04
CA GLN A 591 -11.94 10.60 -42.05
C GLN A 591 -12.81 11.84 -41.96
N HIS A 592 -12.77 12.67 -43.00
CA HIS A 592 -13.65 13.83 -43.13
C HIS A 592 -13.76 14.26 -44.60
N PRO A 593 -14.82 15.00 -45.00
CA PRO A 593 -14.89 15.59 -46.34
C PRO A 593 -13.84 16.69 -46.52
N SER A 594 -13.61 17.14 -47.75
CA SER A 594 -12.70 18.28 -48.00
C SER A 594 -13.11 19.51 -47.20
N LEU A 595 -12.11 20.25 -46.70
CA LEU A 595 -12.33 21.45 -45.89
C LEU A 595 -13.23 22.45 -46.61
N SER A 596 -14.24 22.94 -45.90
CA SER A 596 -15.20 23.91 -46.43
C SER A 596 -14.69 25.35 -46.26
N GLY A 597 -14.94 26.20 -47.27
CA GLY A 597 -14.54 27.62 -47.28
C GLY A 597 -13.21 27.91 -47.98
N GLY A 598 -13.10 29.08 -48.64
CA GLY A 598 -11.90 29.48 -49.43
C GLY A 598 -10.71 29.98 -48.61
N ARG A 599 -10.57 29.57 -47.34
CA ARG A 599 -9.41 29.92 -46.50
C ARG A 599 -8.23 29.01 -46.81
N ARG A 600 -7.03 29.46 -46.44
CA ARG A 600 -5.80 28.66 -46.59
C ARG A 600 -5.69 27.67 -45.42
N THR A 601 -5.47 26.40 -45.73
CA THR A 601 -5.23 25.35 -44.74
C THR A 601 -3.92 25.58 -43.99
N ALA A 602 -3.89 25.19 -42.71
CA ALA A 602 -2.70 25.22 -41.88
C ALA A 602 -1.59 24.36 -42.49
N THR A 603 -0.33 24.80 -42.38
CA THR A 603 0.79 24.16 -43.08
C THR A 603 1.10 22.79 -42.48
N ALA A 604 1.06 22.66 -41.14
CA ALA A 604 1.25 21.34 -40.52
C ALA A 604 0.08 20.40 -40.79
N TYR A 605 -1.14 20.92 -40.94
CA TYR A 605 -2.30 20.09 -41.26
C TYR A 605 -2.20 19.52 -42.67
N ASP A 606 -1.82 20.32 -43.66
CA ASP A 606 -1.53 19.83 -45.02
C ASP A 606 -0.41 18.77 -45.03
N ALA A 607 0.63 18.97 -44.21
CA ALA A 607 1.71 17.99 -44.06
C ALA A 607 1.22 16.67 -43.43
N LEU A 608 0.36 16.75 -42.40
CA LEU A 608 -0.28 15.60 -41.79
C LEU A 608 -1.13 14.84 -42.80
N LEU A 609 -2.00 15.52 -43.57
CA LEU A 609 -2.83 14.89 -44.59
C LEU A 609 -2.01 14.13 -45.63
N LYS A 610 -0.87 14.68 -46.07
CA LYS A 610 0.06 14.00 -46.98
C LYS A 610 0.66 12.73 -46.36
N ALA A 611 1.05 12.80 -45.10
CA ALA A 611 1.58 11.65 -44.37
C ALA A 611 0.53 10.54 -44.24
N LEU A 612 -0.66 10.86 -43.71
CA LEU A 612 -1.75 9.88 -43.53
C LEU A 612 -2.26 9.29 -44.86
N LYS A 613 -2.18 10.05 -45.95
CA LYS A 613 -2.46 9.53 -47.29
C LYS A 613 -1.43 8.48 -47.74
N THR A 614 -0.17 8.68 -47.37
CA THR A 614 0.92 7.74 -47.66
C THR A 614 0.76 6.46 -46.84
N ASP A 615 0.34 6.60 -45.58
CA ASP A 615 0.09 5.50 -44.65
C ASP A 615 -1.23 4.74 -44.94
N GLY A 616 -2.06 5.25 -45.86
CA GLY A 616 -3.36 4.65 -46.21
C GLY A 616 -4.45 4.83 -45.15
N THR A 617 -4.23 5.67 -44.14
CA THR A 617 -5.13 5.89 -43.00
C THR A 617 -6.00 7.15 -43.12
N LEU A 618 -5.80 7.96 -44.18
CA LEU A 618 -6.67 9.08 -44.54
C LEU A 618 -7.80 8.65 -45.48
N ARG A 619 -9.05 9.00 -45.13
CA ARG A 619 -10.22 8.83 -46.00
C ARG A 619 -10.93 10.15 -46.25
N VAL A 620 -11.04 10.55 -47.51
CA VAL A 620 -11.73 11.77 -47.89
C VAL A 620 -13.18 11.45 -48.25
N GLY A 621 -14.11 12.00 -47.48
CA GLY A 621 -15.55 11.80 -47.67
C GLY A 621 -16.33 11.94 -46.36
N LYS A 622 -17.66 12.01 -46.45
CA LYS A 622 -18.51 12.05 -45.25
C LYS A 622 -18.33 10.77 -44.44
N ALA A 623 -18.02 10.88 -43.15
CA ALA A 623 -17.98 9.73 -42.26
C ALA A 623 -19.38 9.16 -41.98
N ARG A 624 -19.42 7.86 -41.66
CA ARG A 624 -20.67 7.18 -41.25
C ARG A 624 -21.15 7.66 -39.87
N ALA A 625 -20.21 7.96 -38.98
CA ALA A 625 -20.45 8.53 -37.66
C ALA A 625 -19.53 9.74 -37.41
N ARG A 626 -19.98 10.62 -36.53
CA ARG A 626 -19.16 11.65 -35.89
C ARG A 626 -18.63 11.05 -34.60
N ALA A 627 -17.35 10.69 -34.59
CA ALA A 627 -16.78 9.94 -33.48
C ALA A 627 -15.27 10.19 -33.33
N VAL A 628 -14.78 10.01 -32.11
CA VAL A 628 -13.35 9.91 -31.80
C VAL A 628 -13.14 8.63 -31.01
N LEU A 629 -12.28 7.75 -31.52
CA LEU A 629 -11.93 6.48 -30.88
C LEU A 629 -10.45 6.55 -30.49
N SER A 630 -10.13 6.16 -29.26
CA SER A 630 -8.77 6.17 -28.71
C SER A 630 -8.57 4.88 -27.92
N ASP A 631 -7.68 4.02 -28.39
CA ASP A 631 -7.36 2.72 -27.79
C ASP A 631 -8.64 1.91 -27.41
N HIS A 632 -9.05 1.95 -26.13
CA HIS A 632 -10.16 1.18 -25.53
C HIS A 632 -11.43 1.99 -25.24
N GLU A 633 -11.44 3.27 -25.61
CA GLU A 633 -12.56 4.18 -25.34
C GLU A 633 -12.91 5.01 -26.56
N MET A 634 -14.15 5.49 -26.60
CA MET A 634 -14.63 6.32 -27.70
C MET A 634 -15.69 7.31 -27.25
N VAL A 635 -15.89 8.34 -28.06
CA VAL A 635 -17.01 9.25 -27.95
C VAL A 635 -17.69 9.38 -29.30
N ALA A 636 -19.02 9.25 -29.31
CA ALA A 636 -19.82 9.37 -30.53
C ALA A 636 -21.13 10.11 -30.23
N GLY A 637 -21.59 10.95 -31.15
CA GLY A 637 -22.83 11.72 -30.97
C GLY A 637 -23.03 12.79 -32.03
N SER A 638 -23.82 13.81 -31.71
CA SER A 638 -24.18 14.88 -32.65
C SER A 638 -23.08 15.94 -32.82
N HIS A 639 -22.06 15.98 -31.96
CA HIS A 639 -20.96 16.94 -32.02
C HIS A 639 -20.03 16.66 -33.22
N HIS A 640 -19.40 17.70 -33.76
CA HIS A 640 -18.46 17.62 -34.88
C HIS A 640 -17.01 17.67 -34.37
N PRO A 641 -16.24 16.56 -34.34
CA PRO A 641 -14.86 16.56 -33.86
C PRO A 641 -13.91 17.48 -34.61
N VAL A 642 -14.12 17.69 -35.93
CA VAL A 642 -13.26 18.52 -36.79
C VAL A 642 -14.04 19.59 -37.56
N GLY A 643 -15.23 19.94 -37.07
CA GLY A 643 -16.00 21.10 -37.50
C GLY A 643 -16.41 21.93 -36.28
N HIS A 644 -16.46 23.26 -36.40
CA HIS A 644 -17.08 24.03 -35.33
C HIS A 644 -18.60 23.84 -35.36
N GLY A 645 -19.15 23.32 -34.26
CA GLY A 645 -20.57 23.53 -33.94
C GLY A 645 -20.79 25.04 -33.76
N ALA A 646 -21.41 25.66 -34.76
CA ALA A 646 -21.76 27.08 -34.83
C ALA A 646 -21.73 27.86 -33.49
N THR A 647 -20.68 28.68 -33.30
CA THR A 647 -20.80 29.95 -32.57
C THR A 647 -20.21 31.06 -33.43
N ARG A 648 -20.86 31.33 -34.57
CA ARG A 648 -20.74 32.67 -35.15
C ARG A 648 -21.22 33.68 -34.10
N PRO A 649 -20.50 34.79 -33.86
CA PRO A 649 -20.97 35.83 -32.96
C PRO A 649 -22.40 36.22 -33.31
N GLY A 650 -23.35 35.97 -32.40
CA GLY A 650 -24.78 36.28 -32.57
C GLY A 650 -25.74 35.11 -32.88
N GLN A 651 -25.28 33.88 -33.13
CA GLN A 651 -26.18 32.74 -33.45
C GLN A 651 -26.67 31.91 -32.24
N GLY A 652 -26.18 32.18 -31.03
CA GLY A 652 -26.55 31.40 -29.83
C GLY A 652 -25.91 30.01 -29.80
N ALA A 653 -25.76 29.41 -28.62
CA ALA A 653 -25.20 28.06 -28.50
C ALA A 653 -26.22 26.99 -28.89
N VAL A 654 -25.73 25.95 -29.56
CA VAL A 654 -26.51 24.80 -29.97
C VAL A 654 -26.24 23.65 -29.00
N ALA A 655 -27.29 23.11 -28.39
CA ALA A 655 -27.20 21.97 -27.50
C ALA A 655 -26.82 20.71 -28.29
N GLN A 656 -25.83 19.96 -27.81
CA GLN A 656 -25.31 18.76 -28.46
C GLN A 656 -25.19 17.64 -27.46
N VAL A 657 -25.36 16.40 -27.92
CA VAL A 657 -25.33 15.21 -27.05
C VAL A 657 -24.53 14.09 -27.69
N GLY A 658 -23.95 13.24 -26.86
CA GLY A 658 -23.27 12.03 -27.26
C GLY A 658 -23.07 11.07 -26.11
N LEU A 659 -22.42 9.97 -26.42
CA LEU A 659 -22.07 8.93 -25.47
C LEU A 659 -20.56 8.75 -25.46
N HIS A 660 -19.98 8.80 -24.27
CA HIS A 660 -18.62 8.35 -23.99
C HIS A 660 -18.69 6.90 -23.54
N ILE A 661 -18.04 6.01 -24.29
CA ILE A 661 -18.13 4.58 -24.11
C ILE A 661 -16.73 4.04 -23.87
N VAL A 662 -16.56 3.33 -22.76
CA VAL A 662 -15.32 2.67 -22.39
C VAL A 662 -15.56 1.15 -22.46
N GLY A 663 -14.85 0.49 -23.36
CA GLY A 663 -15.02 -0.95 -23.61
C GLY A 663 -14.24 -1.39 -24.85
N THR A 664 -13.34 -2.35 -24.67
CA THR A 664 -12.40 -2.79 -25.71
C THR A 664 -13.11 -3.44 -26.89
N LEU A 665 -14.01 -4.40 -26.62
CA LEU A 665 -14.77 -5.10 -27.65
C LEU A 665 -15.71 -4.15 -28.40
N PHE A 666 -16.43 -3.30 -27.67
CA PHE A 666 -17.36 -2.34 -28.27
C PHE A 666 -16.64 -1.32 -29.17
N THR A 667 -15.50 -0.80 -28.71
CA THR A 667 -14.70 0.17 -29.51
C THR A 667 -14.19 -0.47 -30.80
N ALA A 668 -13.74 -1.72 -30.75
CA ALA A 668 -13.32 -2.47 -31.95
C ALA A 668 -14.50 -2.77 -32.90
N ASP A 669 -15.66 -3.14 -32.37
CA ASP A 669 -16.89 -3.36 -33.14
C ASP A 669 -17.35 -2.07 -33.84
N PHE A 670 -17.29 -0.94 -33.13
CA PHE A 670 -17.66 0.36 -33.68
C PHE A 670 -16.63 0.85 -34.71
N ALA A 671 -15.33 0.64 -34.49
CA ALA A 671 -14.29 0.94 -35.47
C ALA A 671 -14.52 0.18 -36.80
N ARG A 672 -14.95 -1.09 -36.72
CA ARG A 672 -15.36 -1.88 -37.90
C ARG A 672 -16.51 -1.24 -38.66
N GLU A 673 -17.51 -0.67 -37.98
CA GLU A 673 -18.60 0.08 -38.62
C GLU A 673 -18.12 1.35 -39.33
N LEU A 674 -17.10 2.01 -38.78
CA LEU A 674 -16.41 3.14 -39.43
C LEU A 674 -15.50 2.70 -40.59
N GLY A 675 -15.47 1.39 -40.89
CA GLY A 675 -14.66 0.79 -41.94
C GLY A 675 -13.19 0.62 -41.54
N ILE A 676 -12.86 0.60 -40.25
CA ILE A 676 -11.50 0.42 -39.74
C ILE A 676 -11.41 -1.00 -39.11
N PRO A 677 -11.27 -2.06 -39.93
CA PRO A 677 -11.39 -3.44 -39.44
C PRO A 677 -10.19 -3.91 -38.59
N GLU A 678 -9.03 -3.29 -38.76
CA GLU A 678 -7.77 -3.67 -38.09
C GLU A 678 -7.52 -2.87 -36.81
N TRP A 679 -8.57 -2.57 -36.03
CA TRP A 679 -8.41 -1.77 -34.81
C TRP A 679 -7.47 -2.44 -33.79
N PHE A 680 -7.56 -3.76 -33.60
CA PHE A 680 -6.62 -4.55 -32.78
C PHE A 680 -5.98 -5.73 -33.53
N GLY A 681 -6.00 -5.73 -34.87
CA GLY A 681 -5.51 -6.83 -35.72
C GLY A 681 -6.61 -7.72 -36.32
N ALA A 682 -6.24 -8.64 -37.22
CA ALA A 682 -7.19 -9.53 -37.90
C ALA A 682 -7.74 -10.59 -36.92
N ALA A 683 -9.05 -10.87 -37.01
CA ALA A 683 -9.81 -11.76 -36.13
C ALA A 683 -9.44 -13.27 -36.20
N GLY A 684 -8.19 -13.61 -36.53
CA GLY A 684 -7.67 -14.97 -36.65
C GLY A 684 -7.02 -15.53 -35.39
N ASP A 685 -6.67 -14.70 -34.40
CA ASP A 685 -6.20 -15.16 -33.07
C ASP A 685 -7.40 -15.27 -32.11
N SER A 686 -8.38 -16.09 -32.47
CA SER A 686 -9.48 -16.48 -31.59
C SER A 686 -8.95 -17.43 -30.51
N GLY A 687 -8.43 -16.85 -29.43
CA GLY A 687 -7.99 -17.56 -28.22
C GLY A 687 -7.18 -16.71 -27.24
N GLY A 688 -6.60 -15.58 -27.66
CA GLY A 688 -5.84 -14.69 -26.80
C GLY A 688 -6.68 -13.55 -26.24
N ALA A 689 -6.61 -13.31 -24.92
CA ALA A 689 -7.16 -12.12 -24.30
C ALA A 689 -6.73 -10.86 -25.08
N GLY A 690 -7.69 -10.01 -25.48
CA GLY A 690 -7.39 -8.75 -26.18
C GLY A 690 -6.40 -7.88 -25.40
N PRO A 691 -5.75 -6.89 -26.04
CA PRO A 691 -4.67 -6.11 -25.44
C PRO A 691 -5.05 -5.56 -24.05
N GLU A 692 -4.12 -5.63 -23.09
CA GLU A 692 -4.30 -5.06 -21.76
C GLU A 692 -4.39 -3.53 -21.86
N TYR A 693 -5.37 -2.94 -21.17
CA TYR A 693 -5.55 -1.47 -21.11
C TYR A 693 -4.33 -0.79 -20.49
N HIS A 694 -3.75 -1.46 -19.51
CA HIS A 694 -2.43 -1.16 -18.99
C HIS A 694 -1.72 -2.52 -18.95
N PRO A 695 -0.70 -2.78 -19.79
CA PRO A 695 0.16 -3.92 -19.54
C PRO A 695 0.63 -3.77 -18.10
N THR A 696 0.49 -4.83 -17.30
CA THR A 696 1.01 -4.88 -15.92
C THR A 696 2.53 -4.75 -15.96
N ALA A 697 3.03 -3.54 -16.21
CA ALA A 697 4.41 -3.26 -16.53
C ALA A 697 5.19 -3.17 -15.21
N GLY A 698 5.66 -4.33 -14.75
CA GLY A 698 6.75 -4.47 -13.80
C GLY A 698 6.43 -4.13 -12.34
N VAL A 699 6.08 -2.88 -12.04
CA VAL A 699 6.08 -2.35 -10.66
C VAL A 699 5.13 -3.13 -9.77
N PHE A 700 3.83 -3.22 -10.12
CA PHE A 700 2.86 -3.96 -9.29
C PHE A 700 3.09 -5.48 -9.23
N ALA A 701 3.78 -6.03 -10.24
CA ALA A 701 4.15 -7.44 -10.27
C ALA A 701 5.35 -7.72 -9.35
N ALA A 702 6.26 -6.75 -9.19
CA ALA A 702 7.43 -6.83 -8.34
C ALA A 702 7.12 -6.62 -6.85
N ILE A 703 6.03 -5.91 -6.51
CA ILE A 703 5.63 -5.72 -5.10
C ILE A 703 5.28 -7.08 -4.48
N PRO A 704 5.84 -7.41 -3.30
CA PRO A 704 5.50 -8.64 -2.59
C PRO A 704 4.00 -8.73 -2.31
N LEU A 705 3.48 -9.95 -2.25
CA LEU A 705 2.09 -10.22 -1.85
C LEU A 705 1.99 -10.85 -0.47
N ASP A 706 3.06 -11.49 -0.01
CA ASP A 706 3.10 -12.24 1.22
C ASP A 706 3.97 -11.52 2.24
N ASP A 707 3.53 -11.52 3.48
CA ASP A 707 4.23 -10.93 4.62
C ASP A 707 5.35 -11.93 5.01
N ASP A 708 6.44 -11.95 4.24
CA ASP A 708 7.53 -12.91 4.45
C ASP A 708 8.53 -12.42 5.52
N PRO A 709 8.59 -13.07 6.69
CA PRO A 709 9.49 -12.65 7.75
C PRO A 709 10.97 -12.83 7.39
N TRP A 710 11.30 -13.74 6.47
CA TRP A 710 12.67 -13.93 5.97
C TRP A 710 13.13 -12.76 5.09
N THR A 711 12.22 -12.23 4.27
CA THR A 711 12.44 -11.00 3.51
C THR A 711 12.69 -9.81 4.44
N ALA A 712 11.94 -9.68 5.55
CA ALA A 712 12.20 -8.65 6.55
C ALA A 712 13.60 -8.77 7.19
N LEU A 713 14.05 -9.99 7.48
CA LEU A 713 15.40 -10.24 8.00
C LEU A 713 16.48 -9.85 6.97
N ALA A 714 16.29 -10.17 5.69
CA ALA A 714 17.21 -9.77 4.61
C ALA A 714 17.27 -8.25 4.42
N GLN A 715 16.15 -7.53 4.56
CA GLN A 715 16.15 -6.07 4.50
C GLN A 715 16.85 -5.43 5.72
N ARG A 716 16.70 -6.00 6.92
CA ARG A 716 17.43 -5.56 8.12
C ARG A 716 18.95 -5.69 7.95
N GLU A 717 19.42 -6.75 7.30
CA GLU A 717 20.84 -6.92 6.95
C GLU A 717 21.32 -5.79 6.03
N ARG A 718 20.56 -5.47 4.97
CA ARG A 718 20.89 -4.38 4.03
C ARG A 718 20.83 -3.00 4.67
N ALA A 719 19.96 -2.82 5.68
CA ALA A 719 19.90 -1.62 6.51
C ALA A 719 21.12 -1.46 7.45
N GLY A 720 22.02 -2.45 7.51
CA GLY A 720 23.23 -2.40 8.33
C GLY A 720 22.95 -2.64 9.81
N ARG A 721 21.87 -3.36 10.17
CA ARG A 721 21.58 -3.71 11.56
C ARG A 721 22.67 -4.64 12.11
N GLY A 722 22.95 -4.51 13.40
CA GLY A 722 24.06 -5.23 14.05
C GLY A 722 23.83 -6.75 14.09
N ALA A 723 24.91 -7.52 14.07
CA ALA A 723 24.86 -8.99 14.06
C ALA A 723 24.07 -9.59 15.24
N GLU A 724 24.08 -8.96 16.41
CA GLU A 724 23.29 -9.40 17.57
C GLU A 724 21.77 -9.30 17.36
N GLU A 725 21.33 -8.24 16.69
CA GLU A 725 19.93 -8.02 16.38
C GLU A 725 19.44 -9.01 15.32
N LEU A 726 20.22 -9.19 14.25
CA LEU A 726 19.94 -10.18 13.21
C LEU A 726 19.85 -11.60 13.77
N ARG A 727 20.72 -11.96 14.73
CA ARG A 727 20.66 -13.25 15.44
C ARG A 727 19.36 -13.46 16.19
N ARG A 728 18.95 -12.47 17.00
CA ARG A 728 17.70 -12.56 17.77
C ARG A 728 16.49 -12.79 16.87
N TYR A 729 16.39 -12.05 15.76
CA TYR A 729 15.30 -12.22 14.80
C TYR A 729 15.36 -13.56 14.06
N ALA A 730 16.53 -13.95 13.53
CA ALA A 730 16.69 -15.22 12.83
C ALA A 730 16.35 -16.43 13.72
N ALA A 731 16.82 -16.43 14.97
CA ALA A 731 16.53 -17.50 15.92
C ALA A 731 15.04 -17.58 16.27
N ALA A 732 14.37 -16.44 16.47
CA ALA A 732 12.93 -16.40 16.72
C ALA A 732 12.12 -17.00 15.56
N LEU A 733 12.51 -16.72 14.31
CA LEU A 733 11.84 -17.28 13.12
C LEU A 733 12.01 -18.79 13.03
N LEU A 734 13.22 -19.32 13.29
CA LEU A 734 13.46 -20.76 13.29
C LEU A 734 12.69 -21.50 14.38
N MET A 735 12.67 -20.95 15.59
CA MET A 735 11.96 -21.57 16.73
C MET A 735 10.43 -21.52 16.57
N GLY A 736 9.90 -20.51 15.88
CA GLY A 736 8.47 -20.38 15.59
C GLY A 736 7.94 -21.39 14.55
N GLN A 737 8.78 -21.88 13.64
CA GLN A 737 8.36 -22.87 12.62
C GLN A 737 8.17 -24.29 13.17
N GLY A 738 8.66 -24.60 14.38
CA GLY A 738 8.55 -25.93 15.00
C GLY A 738 7.21 -26.26 15.68
N GLY A 739 6.25 -25.33 15.68
CA GLY A 739 4.99 -25.47 16.44
C GLY A 739 3.76 -25.93 15.65
N GLY A 740 3.90 -26.21 14.34
CA GLY A 740 2.76 -26.39 13.44
C GLY A 740 2.79 -27.68 12.64
N GLU A 741 2.84 -28.83 13.31
CA GLU A 741 2.27 -30.12 12.85
C GLU A 741 2.61 -31.22 13.86
N GLY A 742 1.64 -31.60 14.69
CA GLY A 742 1.81 -32.67 15.68
C GLY A 742 0.83 -32.59 16.84
N GLN A 743 -0.48 -32.54 16.57
CA GLN A 743 -1.45 -32.85 17.61
C GLN A 743 -1.60 -34.37 17.69
N GLY A 744 -1.06 -34.96 18.76
CA GLY A 744 -1.29 -36.35 19.14
C GLY A 744 -1.74 -36.37 20.60
N ASP A 745 -3.00 -36.72 20.80
CA ASP A 745 -3.67 -36.86 22.09
C ASP A 745 -2.84 -37.57 23.16
N ALA A 746 -3.03 -37.08 24.38
CA ALA A 746 -2.66 -37.78 25.59
C ALA A 746 -3.42 -39.12 25.69
N ALA A 747 -2.70 -40.22 25.49
CA ALA A 747 -3.09 -41.54 26.00
C ALA A 747 -2.14 -41.92 27.14
N GLY A 748 -2.69 -41.99 28.36
CA GLY A 748 -2.01 -42.58 29.52
C GLY A 748 -1.87 -44.10 29.39
N PRO A 749 -0.98 -44.73 30.17
CA PRO A 749 -0.64 -46.14 30.02
C PRO A 749 -1.62 -47.05 30.77
N GLY A 750 -1.92 -48.23 30.20
CA GLY A 750 -2.64 -49.30 30.88
C GLY A 750 -2.96 -50.48 29.96
N ASP A 751 -2.30 -51.60 30.22
CA ASP A 751 -2.35 -52.89 29.52
C ASP A 751 -3.72 -53.59 29.49
N ALA A 752 -3.96 -54.41 28.44
CA ALA A 752 -4.17 -55.88 28.53
C ALA A 752 -5.14 -56.46 27.46
N GLU A 753 -4.60 -57.43 26.72
CA GLU A 753 -5.20 -58.68 26.21
C GLU A 753 -6.54 -58.71 25.43
N GLY A 754 -6.52 -59.38 24.25
CA GLY A 754 -7.74 -59.93 23.65
C GLY A 754 -7.65 -60.34 22.18
N LEU A 755 -7.32 -61.61 21.96
CA LEU A 755 -7.42 -62.42 20.72
C LEU A 755 -8.64 -62.18 19.82
N GLY A 756 -8.48 -62.42 18.50
CA GLY A 756 -9.54 -63.03 17.67
C GLY A 756 -9.63 -62.58 16.19
N ASP A 757 -9.03 -63.38 15.31
CA ASP A 757 -9.32 -63.67 13.90
C ASP A 757 -10.53 -63.01 13.19
N ALA A 758 -10.31 -62.55 11.94
CA ALA A 758 -11.08 -62.99 10.76
C ALA A 758 -10.53 -62.42 9.43
N GLU A 759 -10.39 -63.32 8.46
CA GLU A 759 -9.97 -63.12 7.07
C GLU A 759 -11.06 -62.48 6.17
N GLY A 760 -10.64 -61.92 5.02
CA GLY A 760 -11.29 -62.25 3.73
C GLY A 760 -11.82 -61.11 2.84
N SER A 761 -11.26 -61.06 1.61
CA SER A 761 -11.83 -60.69 0.28
C SER A 761 -12.65 -59.40 0.15
N GLY A 762 -12.35 -58.47 -0.77
CA GLY A 762 -12.26 -58.68 -2.22
C GLY A 762 -13.62 -58.41 -2.88
N GLY A 763 -13.76 -57.30 -3.62
CA GLY A 763 -14.97 -57.00 -4.41
C GLY A 763 -15.00 -55.61 -5.02
N THR A 764 -14.86 -55.56 -6.34
CA THR A 764 -14.97 -54.42 -7.28
C THR A 764 -16.42 -54.05 -7.64
N GLU A 765 -16.56 -52.90 -8.33
CA GLU A 765 -17.68 -52.32 -9.12
C GLU A 765 -18.44 -51.16 -8.45
N GLU A 766 -18.20 -49.89 -8.80
CA GLU A 766 -18.59 -49.08 -10.00
C GLU A 766 -20.06 -48.62 -10.06
N GLN A 767 -20.24 -47.28 -9.93
CA GLN A 767 -21.30 -46.38 -10.45
C GLN A 767 -21.26 -45.11 -9.59
N GLY A 768 -21.07 -43.85 -10.01
CA GLY A 768 -20.96 -43.16 -11.30
C GLY A 768 -21.46 -41.73 -11.05
N ALA A 769 -20.64 -40.67 -11.25
CA ALA A 769 -21.10 -39.28 -11.34
C ALA A 769 -19.99 -38.32 -11.86
N ASP A 770 -20.29 -37.73 -13.02
CA ASP A 770 -19.82 -36.52 -13.73
C ASP A 770 -18.53 -35.74 -13.34
N PRO A 771 -17.71 -35.36 -14.35
CA PRO A 771 -16.59 -34.43 -14.23
C PRO A 771 -16.93 -33.04 -14.81
N HIS A 772 -17.28 -32.06 -13.99
CA HIS A 772 -17.29 -30.64 -14.39
C HIS A 772 -17.00 -29.73 -13.19
N HIS A 773 -15.73 -29.37 -13.01
CA HIS A 773 -15.20 -28.05 -12.62
C HIS A 773 -13.76 -28.20 -12.11
N ALA A 774 -12.84 -28.30 -13.07
CA ALA A 774 -11.45 -27.92 -12.84
C ALA A 774 -11.13 -26.85 -13.88
N ASP A 775 -11.21 -25.60 -13.44
CA ASP A 775 -10.83 -24.42 -14.23
C ASP A 775 -9.32 -24.23 -14.08
N PRO A 776 -8.51 -24.34 -15.15
CA PRO A 776 -7.06 -24.20 -15.09
C PRO A 776 -6.69 -22.75 -15.42
N LEU A 777 -6.58 -21.89 -14.40
CA LEU A 777 -6.01 -20.56 -14.55
C LEU A 777 -4.80 -20.39 -13.62
N HIS A 778 -3.63 -20.38 -14.25
CA HIS A 778 -2.36 -19.79 -13.81
C HIS A 778 -1.77 -20.25 -12.47
N SER A 779 -1.25 -21.49 -12.43
CA SER A 779 -0.08 -21.80 -11.61
C SER A 779 1.17 -21.18 -12.24
N GLY A 780 1.39 -19.89 -11.99
CA GLY A 780 2.73 -19.32 -12.05
C GLY A 780 3.58 -19.96 -10.96
N SER A 781 4.57 -20.75 -11.36
CA SER A 781 5.52 -21.39 -10.46
C SER A 781 6.46 -20.36 -9.83
N HIS A 782 6.13 -19.85 -8.63
CA HIS A 782 7.00 -19.41 -7.49
C HIS A 782 6.11 -18.68 -6.43
N PRO A 783 6.23 -18.92 -5.10
CA PRO A 783 7.42 -18.64 -4.29
C PRO A 783 7.79 -19.67 -3.19
N ALA A 784 7.29 -20.90 -3.20
CA ALA A 784 7.70 -21.92 -2.20
C ALA A 784 9.23 -22.20 -2.21
N GLY A 785 9.91 -21.91 -3.31
CA GLY A 785 11.36 -22.07 -3.46
C GLY A 785 12.21 -20.94 -2.82
N HIS A 786 11.68 -19.72 -2.70
CA HIS A 786 12.46 -18.58 -2.17
C HIS A 786 12.53 -18.61 -0.63
N HIS A 787 11.41 -18.94 0.04
CA HIS A 787 11.40 -19.10 1.50
C HIS A 787 12.37 -20.17 1.99
N ARG A 788 12.50 -21.26 1.23
CA ARG A 788 13.43 -22.34 1.56
C ARG A 788 14.88 -21.90 1.38
N SER A 789 15.22 -21.16 0.34
CA SER A 789 16.59 -20.68 0.13
C SER A 789 17.03 -19.62 1.15
N ASP A 790 16.15 -18.71 1.56
CA ASP A 790 16.49 -17.69 2.55
C ASP A 790 16.53 -18.26 3.97
N SER A 791 15.62 -19.16 4.32
CA SER A 791 15.69 -19.92 5.57
C SER A 791 17.00 -20.73 5.65
N GLU A 792 17.37 -21.46 4.59
CA GLU A 792 18.64 -22.21 4.54
C GLU A 792 19.88 -21.30 4.66
N ARG A 793 19.85 -20.11 4.04
CA ARG A 793 20.93 -19.12 4.14
C ARG A 793 21.12 -18.63 5.57
N TRP A 794 20.04 -18.15 6.20
CA TRP A 794 20.09 -17.59 7.56
C TRP A 794 20.38 -18.64 8.63
N SER A 795 19.88 -19.85 8.41
CA SER A 795 20.21 -21.03 9.22
C SER A 795 21.70 -21.33 9.22
N ARG A 796 22.32 -21.36 8.02
CA ARG A 796 23.76 -21.57 7.88
C ARG A 796 24.55 -20.45 8.57
N TRP A 797 24.13 -19.21 8.38
CA TRP A 797 24.77 -18.06 9.00
C TRP A 797 24.73 -18.11 10.54
N LEU A 798 23.59 -18.46 11.14
CA LEU A 798 23.46 -18.62 12.60
C LEU A 798 24.40 -19.70 13.14
N LEU A 799 24.50 -20.82 12.44
CA LEU A 799 25.37 -21.92 12.83
C LEU A 799 26.85 -21.50 12.73
N GLU A 800 27.28 -20.91 11.62
CA GLU A 800 28.64 -20.40 11.47
C GLU A 800 29.00 -19.33 12.53
N ASP A 801 28.07 -18.43 12.83
CA ASP A 801 28.25 -17.42 13.86
C ASP A 801 28.37 -18.03 15.27
N ALA A 802 27.55 -19.03 15.61
CA ALA A 802 27.64 -19.73 16.89
C ALA A 802 29.02 -20.41 17.08
N TRP A 803 29.53 -21.06 16.03
CA TRP A 803 30.86 -21.67 16.03
C TRP A 803 31.98 -20.64 16.18
N ARG A 804 31.90 -19.50 15.47
CA ARG A 804 32.89 -18.41 15.59
C ARG A 804 32.97 -17.80 16.97
N ARG A 805 31.85 -17.75 17.70
CA ARG A 805 31.77 -17.21 19.08
C ARG A 805 32.11 -18.24 20.16
N GLY A 806 32.29 -19.51 19.82
CA GLY A 806 32.44 -20.58 20.81
C GLY A 806 31.14 -20.92 21.57
N ALA A 807 29.97 -20.58 21.03
CA ALA A 807 28.67 -20.96 21.58
C ALA A 807 28.25 -22.34 21.04
N PHE A 808 28.96 -23.38 21.47
CA PHE A 808 28.77 -24.75 20.99
C PHE A 808 27.43 -25.37 21.43
N MET A 809 26.88 -24.94 22.57
CA MET A 809 25.53 -25.30 23.01
C MET A 809 24.47 -24.76 22.04
N GLU A 810 24.60 -23.50 21.63
CA GLU A 810 23.72 -22.88 20.64
C GLU A 810 23.80 -23.64 19.31
N ALA A 811 25.02 -23.95 18.84
CA ALA A 811 25.22 -24.76 17.64
C ALA A 811 24.62 -26.17 17.76
N TYR A 812 24.78 -26.85 18.90
CA TYR A 812 24.21 -28.18 19.15
C TYR A 812 22.69 -28.17 19.13
N LEU A 813 22.05 -27.14 19.70
CA LEU A 813 20.59 -27.00 19.68
C LEU A 813 20.04 -26.63 18.29
N LEU A 814 20.79 -25.85 17.51
CA LEU A 814 20.38 -25.46 16.15
C LEU A 814 20.52 -26.62 15.16
N THR A 815 21.56 -27.46 15.27
CA THR A 815 21.89 -28.47 14.25
C THR A 815 20.72 -29.42 13.88
N PRO A 816 19.93 -29.97 14.84
CA PRO A 816 18.78 -30.81 14.53
C PRO A 816 17.64 -30.10 13.77
N LEU A 817 17.49 -28.78 13.96
CA LEU A 817 16.42 -27.98 13.35
C LEU A 817 16.69 -27.68 11.87
N LEU A 818 17.94 -27.84 11.40
CA LEU A 818 18.38 -27.34 10.10
C LEU A 818 18.42 -28.39 8.98
N GLY A 819 18.14 -29.66 9.29
CA GLY A 819 18.11 -30.77 8.33
C GLY A 819 19.50 -31.14 7.76
N GLY A 820 19.82 -32.43 7.72
CA GLY A 820 21.11 -32.95 7.28
C GLY A 820 21.36 -32.86 5.77
N GLY A 821 21.51 -31.65 5.23
CA GLY A 821 21.95 -31.43 3.85
C GLY A 821 23.41 -31.87 3.61
N PRO A 822 23.81 -32.18 2.36
CA PRO A 822 25.21 -32.51 2.05
C PRO A 822 26.13 -31.33 2.38
N GLY A 823 27.03 -31.51 3.35
CA GLY A 823 27.93 -30.45 3.84
C GLY A 823 27.41 -29.66 5.05
N ALA A 824 26.23 -29.99 5.59
CA ALA A 824 25.78 -29.46 6.88
C ALA A 824 26.61 -30.07 8.03
N LEU A 825 26.82 -29.31 9.10
CA LEU A 825 27.50 -29.82 10.29
C LEU A 825 26.62 -30.89 10.94
N SER A 826 27.22 -32.03 11.28
CA SER A 826 26.52 -33.13 11.93
C SER A 826 26.24 -32.82 13.40
N VAL A 827 25.12 -33.31 13.94
CA VAL A 827 24.77 -33.16 15.37
C VAL A 827 25.88 -33.70 16.25
N GLU A 828 26.51 -34.79 15.83
CA GLU A 828 27.62 -35.46 16.49
C GLU A 828 28.85 -34.53 16.60
N LEU A 829 29.14 -33.75 15.57
CA LEU A 829 30.26 -32.79 15.55
C LEU A 829 30.02 -31.61 16.52
N ALA A 830 28.80 -31.11 16.62
CA ALA A 830 28.44 -30.09 17.61
C ALA A 830 28.44 -30.67 19.04
N ALA A 831 27.96 -31.90 19.21
CA ALA A 831 27.90 -32.60 20.49
C ALA A 831 29.29 -32.82 21.09
N VAL A 832 30.29 -33.21 20.27
CA VAL A 832 31.65 -33.38 20.75
C VAL A 832 32.36 -32.07 21.06
N ALA A 833 31.93 -30.93 20.51
CA ALA A 833 32.48 -29.62 20.85
C ALA A 833 31.93 -29.07 22.18
N LEU A 834 30.78 -29.57 22.65
CA LEU A 834 30.09 -29.06 23.83
C LEU A 834 30.93 -29.00 25.12
N PRO A 835 31.78 -30.01 25.45
CA PRO A 835 32.64 -29.95 26.62
C PRO A 835 33.61 -28.76 26.67
N LEU A 836 33.83 -28.06 25.55
CA LEU A 836 34.65 -26.85 25.52
C LEU A 836 33.94 -25.63 26.13
N GLU A 837 32.61 -25.66 26.19
CA GLU A 837 31.77 -24.63 26.81
C GLU A 837 31.16 -25.14 28.12
N HIS A 838 30.55 -26.33 28.10
CA HIS A 838 29.81 -26.91 29.20
C HIS A 838 30.07 -28.42 29.32
N GLY A 839 30.42 -28.86 30.52
CA GLY A 839 30.58 -30.27 30.85
C GLY A 839 30.47 -30.53 32.36
N PRO A 840 30.61 -31.78 32.80
CA PRO A 840 30.82 -32.96 31.96
C PRO A 840 29.56 -33.36 31.18
N PHE A 841 29.72 -33.72 29.91
CA PHE A 841 28.63 -34.11 29.01
C PHE A 841 28.28 -35.60 29.07
N GLY A 842 29.20 -36.45 29.56
CA GLY A 842 28.91 -37.86 29.82
C GLY A 842 28.77 -38.73 28.56
N GLU A 843 27.93 -39.77 28.62
CA GLU A 843 27.85 -40.83 27.59
C GLU A 843 27.59 -40.31 26.16
N GLN A 844 26.86 -39.20 26.02
CA GLN A 844 26.55 -38.59 24.73
C GLN A 844 27.82 -38.14 23.98
N LEU A 845 28.85 -37.68 24.69
CA LEU A 845 30.17 -37.37 24.11
C LEU A 845 30.80 -38.62 23.48
N PHE A 846 30.75 -39.74 24.18
CA PHE A 846 31.35 -41.00 23.73
C PHE A 846 30.65 -41.54 22.48
N PHE A 847 29.31 -41.57 22.48
CA PHE A 847 28.56 -42.01 21.31
C PHE A 847 28.77 -41.10 20.10
N SER A 848 28.84 -39.78 20.32
CA SER A 848 29.09 -38.82 19.24
C SER A 848 30.51 -38.95 18.68
N ALA A 849 31.52 -39.17 19.54
CA ALA A 849 32.88 -39.45 19.11
C ALA A 849 33.01 -40.76 18.33
N LEU A 850 32.25 -41.79 18.71
CA LEU A 850 32.21 -43.09 18.02
C LEU A 850 31.57 -42.96 16.63
N ALA A 851 30.49 -42.17 16.52
CA ALA A 851 29.85 -41.87 15.24
C ALA A 851 30.76 -41.11 14.26
N LEU A 852 31.72 -40.33 14.78
CA LEU A 852 32.72 -39.59 13.98
C LEU A 852 33.96 -40.42 13.61
N GLU A 853 34.03 -41.72 13.92
CA GLU A 853 35.20 -42.55 13.63
C GLU A 853 35.59 -42.60 12.14
N ALA A 854 34.60 -42.57 11.25
CA ALA A 854 34.79 -42.55 9.80
C ALA A 854 34.84 -41.12 9.21
N ALA A 855 34.78 -40.08 10.04
CA ALA A 855 34.75 -38.69 9.59
C ALA A 855 36.14 -38.19 9.13
N PRO A 856 36.20 -37.09 8.35
CA PRO A 856 37.46 -36.44 8.01
C PRO A 856 38.32 -36.14 9.26
N PRO A 857 39.66 -36.14 9.13
CA PRO A 857 40.56 -35.94 10.26
C PRO A 857 40.26 -34.64 11.02
N GLU A 858 39.80 -33.59 10.34
CA GLU A 858 39.46 -32.31 10.95
C GLU A 858 38.33 -32.43 11.99
N GLN A 859 37.30 -33.22 11.68
CA GLN A 859 36.16 -33.47 12.58
C GLN A 859 36.57 -34.38 13.74
N ARG A 860 37.41 -35.39 13.47
CA ARG A 860 37.97 -36.25 14.52
C ARG A 860 38.89 -35.47 15.46
N THR A 861 39.59 -34.44 14.98
CA THR A 861 40.37 -33.52 15.83
C THR A 861 39.47 -32.71 16.77
N VAL A 862 38.29 -32.26 16.31
CA VAL A 862 37.29 -31.63 17.19
C VAL A 862 36.81 -32.60 18.26
N ALA A 863 36.53 -33.85 17.90
CA ALA A 863 36.13 -34.88 18.87
C ALA A 863 37.25 -35.14 19.91
N LEU A 864 38.51 -35.09 19.48
CA LEU A 864 39.66 -35.21 20.35
C LEU A 864 39.77 -34.01 21.31
N ALA A 865 39.56 -32.78 20.80
CA ALA A 865 39.55 -31.57 21.62
C ALA A 865 38.44 -31.61 22.68
N GLY A 866 37.24 -32.05 22.30
CA GLY A 866 36.12 -32.29 23.20
C GLY A 866 36.40 -33.33 24.28
N ALA A 867 37.01 -34.45 23.90
CA ALA A 867 37.41 -35.50 24.84
C ALA A 867 38.46 -35.01 25.86
N VAL A 868 39.42 -34.19 25.41
CA VAL A 868 40.40 -33.54 26.28
C VAL A 868 39.72 -32.53 27.20
N ALA A 869 38.78 -31.74 26.70
CA ALA A 869 38.03 -30.78 27.49
C ALA A 869 37.19 -31.45 28.59
N GLU A 870 36.48 -32.52 28.25
CA GLU A 870 35.71 -33.32 29.21
C GLU A 870 36.60 -33.85 30.36
N MET A 871 37.78 -34.39 30.04
CA MET A 871 38.72 -34.89 31.05
C MET A 871 39.33 -33.77 31.90
N LEU A 872 39.90 -32.75 31.25
CA LEU A 872 40.80 -31.81 31.90
C LEU A 872 40.12 -30.53 32.37
N LEU A 873 39.02 -30.10 31.76
CA LEU A 873 38.26 -28.94 32.22
C LEU A 873 37.20 -29.36 33.25
N HIS A 874 36.53 -30.50 33.03
CA HIS A 874 35.35 -30.90 33.81
C HIS A 874 35.53 -32.15 34.67
N GLY A 875 36.60 -32.92 34.46
CA GLY A 875 36.88 -34.13 35.24
C GLY A 875 36.03 -35.36 34.88
N GLY A 876 35.44 -35.39 33.69
CA GLY A 876 34.57 -36.48 33.24
C GLY A 876 35.35 -37.70 32.74
N ASP A 877 35.08 -38.88 33.33
CA ASP A 877 35.74 -40.14 32.91
C ASP A 877 35.35 -40.56 31.48
N THR A 878 34.20 -40.11 30.97
CA THR A 878 33.77 -40.42 29.61
C THR A 878 34.69 -39.82 28.54
N GLY A 879 35.32 -38.67 28.82
CA GLY A 879 36.35 -38.09 27.96
C GLY A 879 37.56 -39.01 27.81
N ARG A 880 37.92 -39.77 28.85
CA ARG A 880 39.01 -40.77 28.81
C ARG A 880 38.67 -41.93 27.88
N LEU A 881 37.42 -42.39 27.90
CA LEU A 881 36.93 -43.44 27.02
C LEU A 881 36.93 -42.98 25.55
N ALA A 882 36.42 -41.77 25.29
CA ALA A 882 36.40 -41.18 23.95
C ALA A 882 37.82 -40.93 23.42
N CYS A 883 38.71 -40.36 24.25
CA CYS A 883 40.10 -40.12 23.89
C CYS A 883 40.85 -41.43 23.59
N ARG A 884 40.64 -42.49 24.39
CA ARG A 884 41.21 -43.81 24.11
C ARG A 884 40.74 -44.37 22.77
N HIS A 885 39.44 -44.26 22.46
CA HIS A 885 38.90 -44.72 21.19
C HIS A 885 39.52 -43.97 20.00
N LEU A 886 39.63 -42.64 20.09
CA LEU A 886 40.14 -41.80 18.99
C LEU A 886 41.66 -41.87 18.79
N THR A 887 42.43 -42.28 19.80
CA THR A 887 43.92 -42.29 19.75
C THR A 887 44.53 -43.66 19.45
N GLU A 888 43.71 -44.71 19.34
CA GLU A 888 44.11 -46.10 19.13
C GLU A 888 43.45 -46.67 17.86
N GLY A 889 44.18 -47.52 17.12
CA GLY A 889 43.64 -48.20 15.93
C GLY A 889 43.42 -47.30 14.71
N ALA A 890 42.48 -47.71 13.84
CA ALA A 890 42.10 -46.98 12.63
C ALA A 890 41.62 -45.53 12.87
N PRO A 891 40.90 -45.19 13.97
CA PRO A 891 40.51 -43.81 14.28
C PRO A 891 41.67 -42.81 14.41
N ALA A 892 42.88 -43.28 14.73
CA ALA A 892 44.06 -42.43 14.88
C ALA A 892 44.71 -42.05 13.54
N GLU A 893 44.38 -42.76 12.46
CA GLU A 893 45.01 -42.57 11.15
C GLU A 893 44.60 -41.22 10.53
N GLY A 894 45.61 -40.41 10.18
CA GLY A 894 45.44 -39.11 9.53
C GLY A 894 45.18 -37.92 10.46
N LEU A 895 45.10 -38.14 11.79
CA LEU A 895 44.98 -37.03 12.75
C LEU A 895 46.29 -36.23 12.86
N PRO A 896 46.24 -34.90 13.10
CA PRO A 896 47.42 -34.09 13.32
C PRO A 896 48.26 -34.61 14.49
N THR A 897 49.58 -34.64 14.30
CA THR A 897 50.49 -35.33 15.23
C THR A 897 50.54 -34.64 16.59
N ALA A 898 50.54 -33.30 16.64
CA ALA A 898 50.58 -32.60 17.92
C ALA A 898 49.29 -32.80 18.72
N TRP A 899 48.14 -32.88 18.05
CA TRP A 899 46.85 -33.16 18.66
C TRP A 899 46.74 -34.58 19.24
N LEU A 900 47.26 -35.59 18.53
CA LEU A 900 47.35 -36.96 19.05
C LEU A 900 48.22 -37.06 20.31
N GLU A 901 49.38 -36.40 20.29
CA GLU A 901 50.29 -36.38 21.44
C GLU A 901 49.69 -35.62 22.62
N LEU A 902 49.03 -34.48 22.37
CA LEU A 902 48.30 -33.72 23.38
C LEU A 902 47.24 -34.59 24.07
N ALA A 903 46.44 -35.32 23.30
CA ALA A 903 45.37 -36.16 23.85
C ALA A 903 45.90 -37.36 24.65
N ARG A 904 47.00 -37.98 24.21
CA ARG A 904 47.69 -39.03 24.98
C ARG A 904 48.27 -38.49 26.28
N ALA A 905 48.89 -37.31 26.25
CA ALA A 905 49.41 -36.64 27.43
C ALA A 905 48.29 -36.23 28.40
N ALA A 906 47.17 -35.72 27.88
CA ALA A 906 45.98 -35.40 28.66
C ALA A 906 45.38 -36.64 29.34
N ARG A 907 45.26 -37.75 28.61
CA ARG A 907 44.80 -39.04 29.14
C ARG A 907 45.71 -39.54 30.26
N ALA A 908 47.02 -39.54 30.04
CA ALA A 908 47.99 -39.96 31.05
C ALA A 908 47.97 -39.06 32.30
N CYS A 909 47.74 -37.75 32.12
CA CYS A 909 47.56 -36.81 33.22
C CYS A 909 46.31 -37.14 34.04
N PHE A 910 45.17 -37.33 33.37
CA PHE A 910 43.89 -37.63 34.02
C PHE A 910 43.88 -39.00 34.70
N GLU A 911 44.50 -40.04 34.11
CA GLU A 911 44.61 -41.36 34.75
C GLU A 911 45.44 -41.33 36.03
N ALA A 912 46.49 -40.49 36.07
CA ALA A 912 47.32 -40.31 37.25
C ALA A 912 46.65 -39.42 38.32
N ALA A 913 45.75 -38.51 37.90
CA ALA A 913 45.02 -37.58 38.76
C ALA A 913 43.61 -37.32 38.16
N PRO A 914 42.59 -38.15 38.47
CA PRO A 914 41.26 -38.06 37.87
C PRO A 914 40.44 -36.94 38.49
N ALA A 915 40.83 -35.71 38.17
CA ALA A 915 40.22 -34.47 38.60
C ALA A 915 40.41 -33.40 37.51
N PRO A 916 39.54 -32.39 37.42
CA PRO A 916 39.76 -31.26 36.52
C PRO A 916 41.07 -30.55 36.88
N LEU A 917 41.70 -29.95 35.87
CA LEU A 917 42.83 -29.06 36.07
C LEU A 917 42.35 -27.85 36.91
N PRO A 918 43.16 -27.37 37.86
CA PRO A 918 42.84 -26.18 38.64
C PRO A 918 43.06 -24.91 37.79
N LEU A 919 42.41 -24.81 36.63
CA LEU A 919 42.65 -23.74 35.65
C LEU A 919 42.29 -22.38 36.22
N HIS A 920 41.24 -22.29 37.05
CA HIS A 920 40.92 -21.05 37.76
C HIS A 920 42.10 -20.57 38.63
N ASP A 921 42.71 -21.47 39.42
CA ASP A 921 43.87 -21.14 40.25
C ASP A 921 45.10 -20.80 39.38
N VAL A 922 45.27 -21.49 38.25
CA VAL A 922 46.37 -21.25 37.28
C VAL A 922 46.21 -19.89 36.60
N ASP A 923 44.99 -19.52 36.20
CA ASP A 923 44.66 -18.26 35.54
C ASP A 923 44.74 -17.09 36.52
N GLU A 924 44.22 -17.25 37.75
CA GLU A 924 44.38 -16.25 38.81
C GLU A 924 45.84 -16.03 39.17
N TRP A 925 46.62 -17.11 39.24
CA TRP A 925 48.06 -17.06 39.45
C TRP A 925 48.78 -16.38 38.27
N ALA A 926 48.46 -16.72 37.02
CA ALA A 926 49.07 -16.14 35.83
C ALA A 926 48.72 -14.66 35.68
N ALA A 927 47.46 -14.29 35.94
CA ALA A 927 47.02 -12.91 36.03
C ALA A 927 47.71 -12.17 37.19
N GLY A 928 47.97 -12.85 38.32
CA GLY A 928 48.78 -12.36 39.43
C GLY A 928 50.22 -12.05 39.02
N GLN A 929 50.88 -12.98 38.31
CA GLN A 929 52.22 -12.82 37.77
C GLN A 929 52.31 -11.68 36.75
N GLU A 930 51.33 -11.58 35.84
CA GLU A 930 51.30 -10.51 34.86
C GLU A 930 51.02 -9.15 35.51
N ARG A 931 50.15 -9.09 36.53
CA ARG A 931 49.95 -7.88 37.37
C ARG A 931 51.24 -7.50 38.09
N SER A 932 51.98 -8.47 38.63
CA SER A 932 53.28 -8.23 39.28
C SER A 932 54.31 -7.72 38.29
N ALA A 933 54.48 -8.38 37.14
CA ALA A 933 55.43 -7.99 36.10
C ALA A 933 55.12 -6.59 35.53
N ARG A 934 53.84 -6.26 35.29
CA ARG A 934 53.41 -4.91 34.89
C ARG A 934 53.68 -3.88 35.99
N THR A 935 53.57 -4.27 37.26
CA THR A 935 53.87 -3.38 38.40
C THR A 935 55.36 -3.15 38.52
N ASP A 936 56.19 -4.19 38.37
CA ASP A 936 57.65 -4.09 38.33
C ASP A 936 58.13 -3.28 37.12
N GLU A 937 57.52 -3.43 35.93
CA GLU A 937 57.82 -2.62 34.75
C GLU A 937 57.47 -1.14 34.98
N ARG A 938 56.33 -0.86 35.64
CA ARG A 938 55.95 0.51 36.00
C ARG A 938 56.88 1.12 37.05
N TRP A 939 57.35 0.33 38.02
CA TRP A 939 58.39 0.75 38.95
C TRP A 939 59.70 1.09 38.20
N ALA A 940 60.16 0.23 37.29
CA ALA A 940 61.35 0.46 36.48
C ALA A 940 61.21 1.70 35.58
N ARG A 941 60.02 1.91 35.00
CA ARG A 941 59.70 3.09 34.20
C ARG A 941 59.71 4.36 35.03
N LEU A 942 59.08 4.34 36.21
CA LEU A 942 59.09 5.47 37.13
C LEU A 942 60.52 5.81 37.57
N ALA A 943 61.35 4.81 37.88
CA ALA A 943 62.76 5.02 38.20
C ALA A 943 63.52 5.71 37.07
N ALA A 944 63.35 5.22 35.83
CA ALA A 944 63.96 5.83 34.65
C ALA A 944 63.46 7.27 34.40
N GLU A 945 62.15 7.52 34.50
CA GLU A 945 61.58 8.86 34.27
C GLU A 945 62.03 9.87 35.34
N VAL A 946 62.16 9.45 36.59
CA VAL A 946 62.64 10.30 37.69
C VAL A 946 64.15 10.55 37.56
N ASP A 947 64.94 9.55 37.17
CA ASP A 947 66.38 9.69 36.90
C ASP A 947 66.64 10.64 35.72
N ASP A 948 65.89 10.49 34.62
CA ASP A 948 65.95 11.39 33.46
C ASP A 948 65.53 12.81 33.84
N PHE A 949 64.51 12.94 34.69
CA PHE A 949 64.08 14.24 35.20
C PHE A 949 65.18 14.90 36.04
N GLU A 950 65.92 14.16 36.87
CA GLU A 950 67.08 14.70 37.61
C GLU A 950 68.19 15.22 36.67
N GLN A 951 68.41 14.52 35.55
CA GLN A 951 69.39 14.93 34.54
C GLN A 951 68.94 16.17 33.76
N ALA A 952 67.64 16.47 33.74
CA ALA A 952 67.08 17.66 33.12
C ALA A 952 67.49 18.97 33.82
N LYS A 953 68.24 18.93 34.94
CA LYS A 953 68.87 20.12 35.55
C LYS A 953 69.64 21.00 34.57
N ASN A 954 70.17 20.44 33.49
CA ASN A 954 70.93 21.15 32.45
C ASN A 954 70.04 21.89 31.44
N HIS A 955 68.73 21.66 31.45
CA HIS A 955 67.77 22.25 30.52
C HIS A 955 67.21 23.60 31.01
N PHE A 956 67.43 23.95 32.28
CA PHE A 956 67.05 25.26 32.80
C PHE A 956 68.04 26.33 32.32
N SER A 957 67.53 27.33 31.60
CA SER A 957 68.31 28.45 31.05
C SER A 957 68.73 29.51 32.07
N PHE A 958 68.33 29.39 33.34
CA PHE A 958 68.63 30.34 34.42
C PHE A 958 68.89 29.63 35.76
N THR A 959 69.70 30.27 36.60
CA THR A 959 70.33 29.68 37.80
C THR A 959 69.35 29.32 38.91
N ASP A 960 68.27 30.09 39.08
CA ASP A 960 67.32 29.88 40.18
C ASP A 960 66.49 28.61 39.98
N GLY A 961 66.19 28.23 38.73
CA GLY A 961 65.48 27.00 38.39
C GLY A 961 66.35 25.76 38.63
N GLN A 962 67.65 25.86 38.33
CA GLN A 962 68.63 24.80 38.65
C GLN A 962 68.77 24.60 40.17
N LYS A 963 68.72 25.68 40.96
CA LYS A 963 68.79 25.60 42.42
C LYS A 963 67.53 24.95 43.02
N LEU A 964 66.35 25.34 42.56
CA LEU A 964 65.08 24.74 42.99
C LEU A 964 65.00 23.26 42.58
N HIS A 965 65.36 22.94 41.34
CA HIS A 965 65.38 21.56 40.83
C HIS A 965 66.35 20.67 41.64
N ARG A 966 67.56 21.14 41.94
CA ARG A 966 68.51 20.39 42.81
C ARG A 966 67.99 20.20 44.23
N ALA A 967 67.16 21.10 44.75
CA ALA A 967 66.61 20.97 46.09
C ALA A 967 65.56 19.87 46.19
N LEU A 968 64.86 19.54 45.11
CA LEU A 968 63.89 18.43 45.07
C LEU A 968 64.54 17.05 45.22
N PHE A 969 65.81 16.93 44.86
CA PHE A 969 66.61 15.69 44.91
C PHE A 969 67.65 15.68 46.05
N ARG A 970 67.60 16.66 46.97
CA ARG A 970 68.41 16.61 48.19
C ARG A 970 67.87 15.53 49.15
N PRO A 971 68.67 15.05 50.11
CA PRO A 971 68.14 14.26 51.23
C PRO A 971 66.97 15.02 51.87
N ASP A 972 65.86 14.33 52.13
CA ASP A 972 64.55 14.89 52.58
C ASP A 972 63.77 15.69 51.51
N GLY A 973 64.21 15.66 50.24
CA GLY A 973 63.53 16.29 49.11
C GLY A 973 62.42 15.42 48.51
N LEU A 974 61.35 16.07 48.01
CA LEU A 974 60.15 15.40 47.49
C LEU A 974 60.42 14.31 46.44
N LEU A 975 61.41 14.50 45.56
CA LEU A 975 61.74 13.52 44.53
C LEU A 975 62.86 12.57 44.93
N ALA A 976 63.64 12.88 45.97
CA ALA A 976 64.64 11.96 46.49
C ALA A 976 63.96 10.71 47.08
N GLU A 977 62.89 10.90 47.84
CA GLU A 977 62.07 9.81 48.38
C GLU A 977 61.40 9.00 47.26
N VAL A 978 60.80 9.66 46.26
CA VAL A 978 60.18 8.98 45.11
C VAL A 978 61.18 8.18 44.30
N ARG A 979 62.40 8.71 44.14
CA ARG A 979 63.49 8.03 43.47
C ARG A 979 63.97 6.81 44.25
N GLU A 980 64.16 6.93 45.57
CA GLU A 980 64.56 5.80 46.41
C GLU A 980 63.51 4.68 46.40
N MET A 981 62.22 5.05 46.50
CA MET A 981 61.10 4.12 46.35
C MET A 981 61.10 3.38 45.01
N ALA A 982 61.41 4.09 43.91
CA ALA A 982 61.41 3.48 42.58
C ALA A 982 62.61 2.56 42.33
N HIS A 983 63.76 2.81 42.97
CA HIS A 983 64.97 1.97 42.85
C HIS A 983 65.02 0.81 43.84
N ASP A 984 64.44 0.97 45.02
CA ASP A 984 64.34 -0.07 46.06
C ASP A 984 62.89 -0.22 46.55
N PRO A 985 61.97 -0.75 45.72
CA PRO A 985 60.54 -0.80 46.01
C PRO A 985 60.15 -1.77 47.15
N ARG A 986 61.11 -2.44 47.82
CA ARG A 986 60.83 -3.49 48.81
C ARG A 986 61.59 -3.29 50.13
N PRO A 987 60.95 -3.47 51.31
CA PRO A 987 59.54 -3.83 51.54
C PRO A 987 58.60 -2.60 51.62
N ALA A 988 57.36 -2.74 51.14
CA ALA A 988 56.36 -1.66 51.05
C ALA A 988 56.04 -1.01 52.41
N ASP A 989 56.10 -1.77 53.50
CA ASP A 989 55.91 -1.29 54.89
C ASP A 989 56.84 -0.11 55.24
N ARG A 990 58.02 -0.05 54.61
CA ARG A 990 58.97 1.06 54.76
C ARG A 990 58.47 2.35 54.10
N TRP A 991 57.76 2.22 52.98
CA TRP A 991 57.40 3.32 52.08
C TRP A 991 56.00 3.89 52.34
N VAL A 992 55.11 3.12 52.96
CA VAL A 992 53.74 3.55 53.31
C VAL A 992 53.72 4.83 54.17
N PRO A 993 54.50 4.95 55.27
CA PRO A 993 54.53 6.20 56.05
C PRO A 993 55.15 7.37 55.27
N VAL A 994 56.05 7.08 54.34
CA VAL A 994 56.76 8.08 53.51
C VAL A 994 55.83 8.66 52.45
N ILE A 995 55.07 7.81 51.73
CA ILE A 995 54.14 8.23 50.67
C ILE A 995 52.91 8.97 51.22
N GLU A 996 52.44 8.63 52.43
CA GLU A 996 51.38 9.35 53.13
C GLU A 996 51.80 10.78 53.51
N GLY A 997 53.10 10.99 53.79
CA GLY A 997 53.68 12.29 54.09
C GLY A 997 53.92 13.18 52.87
N LEU A 998 53.82 12.64 51.64
CA LEU A 998 54.00 13.41 50.40
C LEU A 998 52.70 14.13 49.98
N PRO A 999 52.78 15.29 49.33
CA PRO A 999 51.63 16.07 48.87
C PRO A 999 50.62 15.27 48.04
N GLN A 1000 49.33 15.50 48.25
CA GLN A 1000 48.28 14.72 47.60
C GLN A 1000 47.88 15.24 46.22
N GLY A 1001 48.14 16.51 45.91
CA GLY A 1001 47.74 17.10 44.63
C GLY A 1001 48.60 18.28 44.19
N GLU A 1002 48.39 18.70 42.94
CA GLU A 1002 49.17 19.76 42.29
C GLU A 1002 49.21 21.06 43.11
N GLN A 1003 48.11 21.41 43.79
CA GLN A 1003 48.02 22.65 44.57
C GLN A 1003 48.89 22.62 45.84
N GLU A 1004 49.01 21.47 46.50
CA GLU A 1004 49.90 21.28 47.66
C GLU A 1004 51.37 21.28 47.23
N ILE A 1005 51.67 20.61 46.10
CA ILE A 1005 53.02 20.62 45.49
C ILE A 1005 53.44 22.05 45.17
N ARG A 1006 52.54 22.85 44.59
CA ARG A 1006 52.81 24.27 44.30
C ARG A 1006 53.07 25.08 45.56
N THR A 1007 52.26 24.86 46.59
CA THR A 1007 52.43 25.52 47.90
C THR A 1007 53.79 25.17 48.52
N GLN A 1008 54.25 23.92 48.35
CA GLN A 1008 55.54 23.47 48.85
C GLN A 1008 56.71 23.98 47.99
N LEU A 1009 56.57 24.03 46.67
CA LEU A 1009 57.56 24.65 45.77
C LEU A 1009 57.71 26.15 46.04
N ASP A 1010 56.61 26.86 46.30
CA ASP A 1010 56.62 28.28 46.67
C ASP A 1010 57.34 28.48 48.02
N ARG A 1011 57.09 27.60 49.00
CA ARG A 1011 57.79 27.60 50.29
C ARG A 1011 59.29 27.30 50.14
N MET A 1012 59.67 26.27 49.38
CA MET A 1012 61.07 25.94 49.08
C MET A 1012 61.78 27.09 48.34
N SER A 1013 61.08 27.77 47.43
CA SER A 1013 61.61 28.94 46.71
C SER A 1013 61.87 30.11 47.65
N ALA A 1014 60.96 30.35 48.61
CA ALA A 1014 61.13 31.35 49.66
C ALA A 1014 62.31 31.02 50.59
N ASP A 1015 62.43 29.77 51.06
CA ASP A 1015 63.50 29.32 51.95
C ASP A 1015 64.89 29.40 51.30
N LEU A 1016 64.96 29.19 49.98
CA LEU A 1016 66.17 29.34 49.18
C LEU A 1016 66.47 30.79 48.78
N GLY A 1017 65.63 31.75 49.16
CA GLY A 1017 65.78 33.17 48.86
C GLY A 1017 65.67 33.51 47.36
N LEU A 1018 64.94 32.71 46.59
CA LEU A 1018 64.78 32.87 45.14
C LEU A 1018 63.75 33.97 44.84
N ARG A 1019 63.95 34.75 43.76
CA ARG A 1019 62.95 35.75 43.34
C ARG A 1019 61.69 35.03 42.85
N LYS A 1020 60.51 35.63 43.09
CA LYS A 1020 59.21 35.06 42.67
C LYS A 1020 59.27 34.67 41.19
N ILE A 1021 59.26 33.37 40.95
CA ILE A 1021 59.54 32.77 39.66
C ILE A 1021 58.24 32.82 38.83
N GLU A 1022 58.08 33.80 37.93
CA GLU A 1022 56.92 33.88 37.03
C GLU A 1022 57.10 32.98 35.80
N TRP A 1023 56.63 31.72 35.86
CA TRP A 1023 56.67 30.83 34.69
C TRP A 1023 55.29 30.41 34.23
N SER A 1024 55.00 30.59 32.94
CA SER A 1024 53.89 29.92 32.24
C SER A 1024 54.03 28.39 32.27
N ASN A 1025 55.26 27.87 32.40
CA ASN A 1025 55.57 26.44 32.51
C ASN A 1025 55.48 25.88 33.95
N HIS A 1026 55.14 26.70 34.97
CA HIS A 1026 55.04 26.25 36.36
C HIS A 1026 53.95 25.19 36.56
N PHE A 1027 52.83 25.30 35.83
CA PHE A 1027 51.75 24.31 35.85
C PHE A 1027 52.21 22.98 35.28
N ALA A 1028 52.86 22.97 34.10
CA ALA A 1028 53.37 21.74 33.51
C ALA A 1028 54.42 21.06 34.40
N TYR A 1029 55.28 21.84 35.04
CA TYR A 1029 56.33 21.34 35.92
C TYR A 1029 55.78 20.80 37.26
N ALA A 1030 54.87 21.52 37.93
CA ALA A 1030 54.20 21.04 39.14
C ALA A 1030 53.28 19.85 38.87
N ARG A 1031 52.61 19.83 37.71
CA ARG A 1031 51.81 18.69 37.26
C ARG A 1031 52.69 17.46 37.02
N ARG A 1032 53.88 17.62 36.41
CA ARG A 1032 54.81 16.50 36.22
C ARG A 1032 55.31 15.91 37.55
N LEU A 1033 55.56 16.75 38.55
CA LEU A 1033 55.86 16.30 39.91
C LEU A 1033 54.67 15.58 40.56
N ALA A 1034 53.46 16.09 40.35
CA ALA A 1034 52.23 15.45 40.81
C ALA A 1034 52.02 14.08 40.16
N GLU A 1035 52.32 13.96 38.86
CA GLU A 1035 52.27 12.69 38.11
C GLU A 1035 53.23 11.65 38.71
N PHE A 1036 54.49 12.01 39.02
CA PHE A 1036 55.44 11.09 39.66
C PHE A 1036 54.99 10.63 41.06
N ILE A 1037 54.51 11.55 41.89
CA ILE A 1037 54.05 11.23 43.25
C ILE A 1037 52.76 10.40 43.22
N ALA A 1038 51.83 10.71 42.30
CA ALA A 1038 50.60 9.95 42.13
C ALA A 1038 50.87 8.54 41.60
N GLU A 1039 51.81 8.40 40.65
CA GLU A 1039 52.24 7.10 40.14
C GLU A 1039 52.91 6.27 41.24
N ALA A 1040 53.84 6.84 41.98
CA ALA A 1040 54.47 6.18 43.14
C ALA A 1040 53.41 5.73 44.16
N ARG A 1041 52.43 6.59 44.49
CA ARG A 1041 51.33 6.26 45.41
C ARG A 1041 50.44 5.13 44.89
N SER A 1042 50.11 5.15 43.60
CA SER A 1042 49.36 4.05 42.98
C SER A 1042 50.14 2.74 43.03
N LEU A 1043 51.46 2.77 42.87
CA LEU A 1043 52.29 1.58 42.88
C LEU A 1043 52.51 1.06 44.31
N VAL A 1044 52.70 1.92 45.33
CA VAL A 1044 52.80 1.51 46.74
C VAL A 1044 51.51 0.83 47.20
N ALA A 1045 50.34 1.42 46.92
CA ALA A 1045 49.04 0.83 47.29
C ALA A 1045 48.82 -0.55 46.64
N ARG A 1046 49.24 -0.71 45.37
CA ARG A 1046 49.19 -2.00 44.65
C ARG A 1046 50.22 -3.01 45.17
N THR A 1047 51.32 -2.54 45.75
CA THR A 1047 52.35 -3.39 46.35
C THR A 1047 51.93 -3.86 47.75
N GLU A 1048 51.14 -3.09 48.50
CA GLU A 1048 50.45 -3.54 49.74
C GLU A 1048 49.41 -4.63 49.42
N GLU A 1049 48.56 -4.43 48.41
CA GLU A 1049 47.61 -5.45 47.93
C GLU A 1049 48.35 -6.74 47.48
N GLY A 1050 49.56 -6.59 46.93
CA GLY A 1050 50.43 -7.68 46.49
C GLY A 1050 51.27 -8.38 47.58
N HIS A 1051 51.23 -7.95 48.85
CA HIS A 1051 51.93 -8.69 49.94
C HIS A 1051 51.28 -10.04 50.27
N GLN A 1052 50.08 -10.30 49.75
CA GLN A 1052 49.60 -11.66 49.48
C GLN A 1052 50.09 -12.07 48.09
N GLY A 1053 51.38 -12.41 47.97
CA GLY A 1053 51.90 -13.00 46.73
C GLY A 1053 50.99 -14.16 46.29
N PRO A 1054 50.83 -14.42 44.98
CA PRO A 1054 49.89 -15.42 44.50
C PRO A 1054 50.17 -16.74 45.24
N ALA A 1055 49.14 -17.31 45.87
CA ALA A 1055 49.28 -18.53 46.64
C ALA A 1055 50.04 -19.56 45.79
N ALA A 1056 51.06 -20.20 46.37
CA ALA A 1056 51.94 -21.08 45.62
C ALA A 1056 51.12 -22.14 44.87
N LEU A 1057 51.10 -22.05 43.55
CA LEU A 1057 50.30 -22.92 42.68
C LEU A 1057 50.76 -24.37 42.86
N ARG A 1058 49.86 -25.25 43.32
CA ARG A 1058 50.16 -26.66 43.58
C ARG A 1058 49.66 -27.55 42.45
N LEU A 1059 50.46 -27.67 41.40
CA LEU A 1059 50.27 -28.70 40.38
C LEU A 1059 50.83 -30.05 40.85
N SER A 1060 50.08 -31.14 40.64
CA SER A 1060 50.61 -32.49 40.83
C SER A 1060 51.74 -32.80 39.83
N ALA A 1061 52.54 -33.84 40.11
CA ALA A 1061 53.62 -34.25 39.22
C ALA A 1061 53.13 -34.62 37.80
N ALA A 1062 51.92 -35.17 37.69
CA ALA A 1062 51.30 -35.51 36.40
C ALA A 1062 50.85 -34.24 35.64
N GLN A 1063 50.16 -33.33 36.33
CA GLN A 1063 49.71 -32.04 35.76
C GLN A 1063 50.89 -31.17 35.31
N ARG A 1064 52.00 -31.17 36.05
CA ARG A 1064 53.23 -30.44 35.66
C ARG A 1064 53.87 -31.02 34.40
N ARG A 1065 53.95 -32.35 34.29
CA ARG A 1065 54.45 -33.00 33.06
C ARG A 1065 53.59 -32.67 31.86
N PHE A 1066 52.27 -32.65 32.04
CA PHE A 1066 51.33 -32.23 30.99
C PHE A 1066 51.53 -30.76 30.60
N ALA A 1067 51.67 -29.85 31.57
CA ALA A 1067 51.94 -28.43 31.31
C ALA A 1067 53.24 -28.19 30.51
N LEU A 1068 54.31 -28.91 30.83
CA LEU A 1068 55.58 -28.85 30.08
C LEU A 1068 55.44 -29.41 28.66
N HIS A 1069 54.72 -30.52 28.49
CA HIS A 1069 54.45 -31.08 27.18
C HIS A 1069 53.60 -30.15 26.30
N LEU A 1070 52.61 -29.48 26.91
CA LEU A 1070 51.79 -28.47 26.25
C LEU A 1070 52.62 -27.26 25.81
N ASP A 1071 53.58 -26.81 26.62
CA ASP A 1071 54.51 -25.73 26.27
C ASP A 1071 55.40 -26.08 25.07
N GLU A 1072 56.00 -27.27 25.07
CA GLU A 1072 56.86 -27.75 23.98
C GLU A 1072 56.11 -27.86 22.65
N SER A 1073 54.82 -28.22 22.71
CA SER A 1073 53.98 -28.43 21.53
C SER A 1073 53.12 -27.22 21.14
N TRP A 1074 53.15 -26.13 21.93
CA TRP A 1074 52.20 -25.01 21.82
C TRP A 1074 52.12 -24.37 20.42
N LEU A 1075 53.28 -24.00 19.87
CA LEU A 1075 53.36 -23.35 18.55
C LEU A 1075 52.85 -24.27 17.43
N GLN A 1076 53.14 -25.57 17.55
CA GLN A 1076 52.71 -26.56 16.58
C GLN A 1076 51.20 -26.84 16.70
N LEU A 1077 50.65 -26.87 17.92
CA LEU A 1077 49.21 -27.01 18.18
C LEU A 1077 48.40 -25.84 17.61
N VAL A 1078 48.86 -24.60 17.82
CA VAL A 1078 48.22 -23.40 17.25
C VAL A 1078 48.25 -23.44 15.73
N LYS A 1079 49.40 -23.79 15.13
CA LYS A 1079 49.54 -23.91 13.69
C LYS A 1079 48.63 -25.00 13.11
N GLU A 1080 48.62 -26.19 13.70
CA GLU A 1080 47.76 -27.29 13.28
C GLU A 1080 46.27 -26.92 13.45
N ALA A 1081 45.90 -26.18 14.50
CA ALA A 1081 44.53 -25.68 14.70
C ALA A 1081 44.07 -24.72 13.60
N ASP A 1082 44.96 -23.84 13.11
CA ASP A 1082 44.68 -22.95 11.98
C ASP A 1082 44.52 -23.73 10.66
N GLU A 1083 45.27 -24.81 10.49
CA GLU A 1083 45.25 -25.68 9.29
C GLU A 1083 43.97 -26.54 9.17
N LEU A 1084 43.19 -26.71 10.26
CA LEU A 1084 41.93 -27.48 10.26
C LEU A 1084 40.80 -26.84 9.41
N GLY A 1085 40.88 -25.54 9.11
CA GLY A 1085 39.85 -24.81 8.38
C GLY A 1085 38.55 -24.56 9.17
N GLU A 1086 37.64 -23.75 8.63
CA GLU A 1086 36.32 -23.51 9.25
C GLU A 1086 35.37 -24.69 8.97
N PRO A 1087 34.59 -25.17 9.96
CA PRO A 1087 34.48 -24.64 11.34
C PRO A 1087 35.35 -25.36 12.39
N ALA A 1088 36.11 -26.40 12.00
CA ALA A 1088 36.89 -27.25 12.90
C ALA A 1088 38.01 -26.52 13.67
N CYS A 1089 38.49 -25.39 13.15
CA CYS A 1089 39.48 -24.56 13.83
C CYS A 1089 38.94 -23.91 15.12
N HIS A 1090 37.63 -23.63 15.22
CA HIS A 1090 37.05 -22.92 16.37
C HIS A 1090 37.10 -23.72 17.68
N PRO A 1091 36.66 -25.00 17.74
CA PRO A 1091 36.81 -25.84 18.93
C PRO A 1091 38.26 -26.05 19.35
N ALA A 1092 39.16 -26.24 18.38
CA ALA A 1092 40.58 -26.41 18.62
C ALA A 1092 41.18 -25.16 19.29
N LYS A 1093 40.84 -23.97 18.78
CA LYS A 1093 41.24 -22.68 19.38
C LYS A 1093 40.64 -22.47 20.76
N ALA A 1094 39.37 -22.81 20.96
CA ALA A 1094 38.70 -22.70 22.26
C ALA A 1094 39.39 -23.55 23.34
N LEU A 1095 39.82 -24.78 23.00
CA LEU A 1095 40.59 -25.62 23.93
C LEU A 1095 41.94 -24.98 24.27
N LEU A 1096 42.66 -24.51 23.26
CA LEU A 1096 43.97 -23.89 23.47
C LEU A 1096 43.84 -22.63 24.32
N GLU A 1097 42.85 -21.79 24.05
CA GLU A 1097 42.55 -20.61 24.86
C GLU A 1097 42.32 -20.98 26.34
N ALA A 1098 41.49 -21.99 26.61
CA ALA A 1098 41.23 -22.50 27.96
C ALA A 1098 42.49 -23.05 28.67
N LEU A 1099 43.50 -23.52 27.92
CA LEU A 1099 44.75 -24.07 28.46
C LEU A 1099 45.92 -23.08 28.44
N SER A 1100 45.72 -21.84 27.97
CA SER A 1100 46.80 -20.92 27.60
C SER A 1100 47.70 -20.45 28.74
N ALA A 1101 47.21 -20.44 29.98
CA ALA A 1101 48.02 -20.10 31.15
C ALA A 1101 48.87 -21.27 31.68
N LEU A 1102 48.51 -22.51 31.34
CA LEU A 1102 49.12 -23.72 31.88
C LEU A 1102 50.61 -23.89 31.51
N PRO A 1103 51.06 -23.61 30.26
CA PRO A 1103 52.48 -23.66 29.88
C PRO A 1103 53.39 -22.80 30.78
N LYS A 1104 52.92 -21.59 31.14
CA LYS A 1104 53.66 -20.66 31.99
C LYS A 1104 53.78 -21.19 33.42
N ALA A 1105 52.68 -21.72 33.97
CA ALA A 1105 52.63 -22.33 35.29
C ALA A 1105 53.53 -23.57 35.44
N GLY A 1106 53.74 -24.34 34.36
CA GLY A 1106 54.60 -25.52 34.37
C GLY A 1106 56.08 -25.22 34.60
N LYS A 1107 56.56 -24.02 34.22
CA LYS A 1107 57.98 -23.62 34.25
C LYS A 1107 58.47 -23.10 35.61
N GLU A 1108 57.60 -22.53 36.43
CA GLU A 1108 58.01 -21.69 37.57
C GLU A 1108 58.38 -22.45 38.87
N ASN A 1109 58.52 -23.78 38.82
CA ASN A 1109 58.95 -24.61 39.96
C ASN A 1109 59.91 -25.75 39.53
N ALA A 1110 60.72 -25.51 38.50
CA ALA A 1110 61.76 -26.43 38.01
C ALA A 1110 63.14 -26.13 38.63
#